data_AF-A0A2H0VNS1-F1
#
_entry.id   AF-A0A2H0VNS1-F1
#
_cell.length_a   1.000
_cell.length_b   1.000
_cell.length_c   1.000
_cell.angle_alpha   90.00
_cell.angle_beta   90.00
_cell.angle_gamma   90.00
#
_symmetry.space_group_name_H-M   'P 1'
#
loop_
_entity.id
_entity.type
_entity.pdbx_description
1 polymer ?
#
loop_
_entity_poly.entity_id
_entity_poly.type
_entity_poly.pdbx_seq_one_letter_code
_entity_poly.pdbx_strand_id
1 'polypeptide(L)'
;MKEKPRKIKSAPNSKESEMMVLGSMLTSINSLNVACDGLDSEDFYYSEHQIIFKVVQELYKKDKPADIHIVSEELKRIEKLEDVGGISYLTTLAQYVGTSAYIEEYIKLVKEKALLRRMIDASEIIEKKALEETENVFSLLDEAQSYFYQISQSTNSGSATHVKDLLSGIKAESKLPYLKELEARQEKFQELGAEGVKVIGIPTHFTDLDKMINGLNPSNLMILAARPAMGKSALAMGIVENICFKNEIPVGVFSLEMSAEQLLHRVICSQAEVESEKILTGAINGHEYQRIVACVNSMQKHTLLIDDQPGLKITDLRARARRMKESYNIGFLMIDYLQLISGSGNQRAMENRQIEISEISRMLKNLARELNVPILCLSQLSRKVEERQGHRPMMSDLRESGCLSGDTVIKNAETGELHTIKELAERETQTPIFVHAIDEKLKLGKHKLIKAFFSGRKTIYKLTTRSGRSIKASANHPFRTINGWERLDALTKGTHIAIPRELNQSNPISVSDGEAILLGHLLGDGCILPSQPYHYTSADLENINIVANSAKNLFQIKEKVIEQKNWYHLNLKSPTHTAHDRKHPITDWYEKLGIERVRAPLKKIPKAIFTSKKSTRRLFIKHLWSTDGNISSKLINKRKPSVSIYYASSSEELSKSVQHLLLSVGIQSQLKVVPSNKGYRDMHHVYVYGKHDQSKFLSEIGCHGSRGKSIPSFLEKLNEIKTNPNLDIIPKDIWHTHIKKEKEANQLGWRDICQKLNTSYCGSTLFKSGLSRQRMNKLSSALNSETLKNFAESGVYWDEIISIKEIGEEEVYDATVENVHNFVANDIIVHNSLEQDSDLVMFLLRSEYYDPYDKPGQAELIVAKNRHGSIGTINLTYRKEFVQFANFTSDDKLEDSNEEAFSDFSP
;
A
#
# COMPACT_ATOMS: atom_id res chain seq x y z
N MET A 1 27.72 34.49 -51.02
CA MET A 1 27.38 34.06 -49.64
C MET A 1 28.64 33.52 -49.00
N LYS A 2 29.16 34.14 -47.93
CA LYS A 2 30.32 33.63 -47.20
C LYS A 2 29.91 32.39 -46.40
N GLU A 3 30.59 31.26 -46.63
CA GLU A 3 30.41 30.04 -45.83
C GLU A 3 30.69 30.35 -44.37
N LYS A 4 29.72 30.05 -43.50
CA LYS A 4 29.89 30.14 -42.04
C LYS A 4 30.95 29.10 -41.63
N PRO A 5 31.92 29.47 -40.76
CA PRO A 5 32.95 28.54 -40.32
C PRO A 5 32.31 27.32 -39.64
N ARG A 6 32.79 26.12 -39.99
CA ARG A 6 32.40 24.85 -39.32
C ARG A 6 32.68 24.98 -37.82
N LYS A 7 31.63 25.17 -37.01
CA LYS A 7 31.73 25.09 -35.55
C LYS A 7 32.15 23.66 -35.18
N ILE A 8 33.28 23.54 -34.49
CA ILE A 8 33.70 22.31 -33.82
C ILE A 8 32.57 21.95 -32.84
N LYS A 9 32.02 20.73 -32.93
CA LYS A 9 30.97 20.23 -32.02
C LYS A 9 31.61 20.01 -30.64
N SER A 10 31.54 21.01 -29.76
CA SER A 10 31.82 20.86 -28.33
C SER A 10 30.53 20.99 -27.53
N ALA A 11 30.41 20.23 -26.44
CA ALA A 11 29.28 20.32 -25.54
C ALA A 11 29.17 21.75 -24.94
N PRO A 12 27.97 22.32 -24.76
CA PRO A 12 27.79 23.65 -24.21
C PRO A 12 28.48 23.83 -22.85
N ASN A 13 29.42 24.77 -22.79
CA ASN A 13 30.19 25.12 -21.59
C ASN A 13 30.56 26.62 -21.61
N SER A 14 31.01 27.14 -20.47
CA SER A 14 31.67 28.45 -20.38
C SER A 14 32.68 28.41 -19.24
N LYS A 15 33.96 28.19 -19.60
CA LYS A 15 35.04 28.09 -18.61
C LYS A 15 35.16 29.37 -17.79
N GLU A 16 35.00 30.51 -18.44
CA GLU A 16 35.10 31.84 -17.84
C GLU A 16 34.02 32.05 -16.77
N SER A 17 32.78 31.63 -17.05
CA SER A 17 31.67 31.74 -16.09
C SER A 17 31.90 30.82 -14.88
N GLU A 18 32.35 29.59 -15.11
CA GLU A 18 32.69 28.66 -14.02
C GLU A 18 33.85 29.18 -13.15
N MET A 19 34.89 29.74 -13.77
CA MET A 19 36.02 30.35 -13.06
C MET A 19 35.56 31.56 -12.23
N MET A 20 34.64 32.38 -12.76
CA MET A 20 34.09 33.54 -12.08
C MET A 20 33.26 33.15 -10.85
N VAL A 21 32.46 32.09 -10.95
CA VAL A 21 31.69 31.55 -9.81
C VAL A 21 32.64 31.04 -8.73
N LEU A 22 33.55 30.13 -9.07
CA LEU A 22 34.47 29.53 -8.08
C LEU A 22 35.38 30.57 -7.43
N GLY A 23 35.94 31.48 -8.22
CA GLY A 23 36.74 32.57 -7.69
C GLY A 23 35.94 33.48 -6.74
N SER A 24 34.66 33.73 -7.04
CA SER A 24 33.81 34.60 -6.20
C SER A 24 33.51 33.90 -4.88
N MET A 25 33.31 32.59 -4.89
CA MET A 25 33.15 31.77 -3.69
C MET A 25 34.40 31.79 -2.80
N LEU A 26 35.59 31.74 -3.40
CA LEU A 26 36.87 31.76 -2.66
C LEU A 26 37.22 33.14 -2.06
N THR A 27 36.58 34.21 -2.54
CA THR A 27 36.89 35.60 -2.15
C THR A 27 35.81 36.23 -1.27
N SER A 28 34.57 35.75 -1.32
CA SER A 28 33.43 36.34 -0.62
C SER A 28 32.50 35.28 -0.03
N ILE A 29 32.18 35.43 1.26
CA ILE A 29 31.26 34.54 1.98
C ILE A 29 29.82 34.66 1.44
N ASN A 30 29.38 35.84 1.02
CA ASN A 30 28.04 36.00 0.46
C ASN A 30 27.93 35.23 -0.87
N SER A 31 28.97 35.33 -1.69
CA SER A 31 29.07 34.62 -2.97
C SER A 31 29.13 33.11 -2.80
N LEU A 32 29.83 32.62 -1.76
CA LEU A 32 29.82 31.22 -1.35
C LEU A 32 28.39 30.72 -1.09
N ASN A 33 27.61 31.45 -0.28
CA ASN A 33 26.24 31.07 0.06
C ASN A 33 25.35 30.99 -1.18
N VAL A 34 25.34 32.07 -1.99
CA VAL A 34 24.48 32.16 -3.19
C VAL A 34 24.81 31.07 -4.21
N ALA A 35 26.10 30.76 -4.41
CA ALA A 35 26.52 29.72 -5.35
C ALA A 35 26.26 28.29 -4.84
N CYS A 36 26.44 28.03 -3.53
CA CYS A 36 26.14 26.72 -2.95
C CYS A 36 24.64 26.40 -2.92
N ASP A 37 23.78 27.42 -2.77
CA ASP A 37 22.32 27.27 -2.88
C ASP A 37 21.86 27.20 -4.35
N GLY A 38 22.64 27.80 -5.24
CA GLY A 38 22.35 27.90 -6.66
C GLY A 38 22.70 26.64 -7.44
N LEU A 39 23.90 26.10 -7.29
CA LEU A 39 24.48 25.11 -8.22
C LEU A 39 24.73 23.76 -7.55
N ASP A 40 24.68 22.71 -8.36
CA ASP A 40 25.19 21.39 -8.02
C ASP A 40 26.57 21.14 -8.65
N SER A 41 27.32 20.16 -8.14
CA SER A 41 28.65 19.85 -8.68
C SER A 41 28.61 19.43 -10.15
N GLU A 42 27.54 18.76 -10.56
CA GLU A 42 27.30 18.29 -11.93
C GLU A 42 27.00 19.44 -12.92
N ASP A 43 26.70 20.64 -12.44
CA ASP A 43 26.46 21.81 -13.30
C ASP A 43 27.77 22.34 -13.92
N PHE A 44 28.92 22.04 -13.32
CA PHE A 44 30.23 22.41 -13.86
C PHE A 44 30.65 21.43 -14.95
N TYR A 45 31.17 21.93 -16.07
CA TYR A 45 31.62 21.09 -17.18
C TYR A 45 33.02 20.51 -16.95
N TYR A 46 33.92 21.30 -16.36
CA TYR A 46 35.31 20.91 -16.18
C TYR A 46 35.50 20.12 -14.89
N SER A 47 36.16 18.96 -14.97
CA SER A 47 36.38 18.08 -13.82
C SER A 47 37.10 18.77 -12.66
N GLU A 48 38.06 19.64 -12.95
CA GLU A 48 38.76 20.43 -11.94
C GLU A 48 37.80 21.34 -11.16
N HIS A 49 36.82 21.94 -11.84
CA HIS A 49 35.84 22.82 -11.22
C HIS A 49 34.80 22.05 -10.40
N GLN A 50 34.37 20.87 -10.88
CA GLN A 50 33.49 19.98 -10.12
C GLN A 50 34.10 19.58 -8.78
N ILE A 51 35.39 19.22 -8.79
CA ILE A 51 36.13 18.83 -7.58
C ILE A 51 36.26 20.00 -6.61
N ILE A 52 36.66 21.18 -7.11
CA ILE A 52 36.77 22.40 -6.28
C ILE A 52 35.40 22.75 -5.67
N PHE A 53 34.34 22.77 -6.47
CA PHE A 53 32.99 23.10 -5.99
C PHE A 53 32.53 22.12 -4.90
N LYS A 54 32.76 20.82 -5.09
CA LYS A 54 32.38 19.80 -4.11
C LYS A 54 33.07 20.00 -2.76
N VAL A 55 34.37 20.31 -2.77
CA VAL A 55 35.12 20.62 -1.54
C VAL A 55 34.59 21.88 -0.86
N VAL A 56 34.34 22.93 -1.65
CA VAL A 56 33.78 24.19 -1.14
C VAL A 56 32.38 23.98 -0.54
N GLN A 57 31.53 23.19 -1.20
CA GLN A 57 30.19 22.84 -0.72
C GLN A 57 30.24 22.00 0.57
N GLU A 58 31.22 21.09 0.72
CA GLU A 58 31.43 20.34 1.95
C GLU A 58 31.89 21.22 3.12
N LEU A 59 32.74 22.21 2.86
CA LEU A 59 33.14 23.21 3.86
C LEU A 59 31.95 24.07 4.28
N TYR A 60 31.15 24.53 3.31
CA TYR A 60 29.91 25.25 3.55
C TYR A 60 28.93 24.44 4.43
N LYS A 61 28.70 23.16 4.13
CA LYS A 61 27.86 22.25 4.94
C LYS A 61 28.37 22.04 6.38
N LYS A 62 29.65 22.29 6.63
CA LYS A 62 30.29 22.21 7.96
C LYS A 62 30.37 23.58 8.65
N ASP A 63 29.69 24.60 8.12
CA ASP A 63 29.75 26.00 8.55
C ASP A 63 31.20 26.54 8.65
N LYS A 64 32.08 26.09 7.74
CA LYS A 64 33.47 26.55 7.65
C LYS A 64 33.65 27.54 6.50
N PRO A 65 34.45 28.61 6.67
CA PRO A 65 34.80 29.50 5.56
C PRO A 65 35.61 28.73 4.51
N ALA A 66 35.38 29.04 3.24
CA ALA A 66 36.06 28.42 2.11
C ALA A 66 36.97 29.44 1.41
N ASP A 67 38.10 29.76 2.03
CA ASP A 67 39.15 30.57 1.40
C ASP A 67 40.17 29.68 0.66
N ILE A 68 41.09 30.31 -0.07
CA ILE A 68 42.12 29.61 -0.87
C ILE A 68 42.91 28.62 0.00
N HIS A 69 43.30 29.02 1.21
CA HIS A 69 44.16 28.22 2.07
C HIS A 69 43.41 26.99 2.61
N ILE A 70 42.21 27.18 3.15
CA ILE A 70 41.37 26.11 3.70
C ILE A 70 40.97 25.12 2.61
N VAL A 71 40.57 25.62 1.43
CA VAL A 71 40.23 24.77 0.29
C VAL A 71 41.45 23.99 -0.19
N SER A 72 42.63 24.61 -0.20
CA SER A 72 43.88 23.94 -0.58
C SER A 72 44.26 22.81 0.38
N GLU A 73 44.09 23.01 1.68
CA GLU A 73 44.42 22.03 2.70
C GLU A 73 43.43 20.85 2.67
N GLU A 74 42.14 21.13 2.46
CA GLU A 74 41.13 20.08 2.31
C GLU A 74 41.36 19.27 1.04
N LEU A 75 41.69 19.92 -0.09
CA LEU A 75 42.08 19.26 -1.34
C LEU A 75 43.34 18.41 -1.20
N LYS A 76 44.32 18.88 -0.41
CA LYS A 76 45.54 18.12 -0.09
C LYS A 76 45.22 16.90 0.77
N ARG A 77 44.33 17.03 1.75
CA ARG A 77 43.89 15.93 2.62
C ARG A 77 43.20 14.80 1.85
N ILE A 78 42.47 15.13 0.79
CA ILE A 78 41.79 14.13 -0.06
C ILE A 78 42.61 13.72 -1.30
N GLU A 79 43.89 14.12 -1.38
CA GLU A 79 44.80 13.80 -2.49
C GLU A 79 44.30 14.26 -3.87
N LYS A 80 43.55 15.37 -3.93
CA LYS A 80 43.00 15.95 -5.16
C LYS A 80 43.58 17.31 -5.55
N LEU A 81 44.56 17.82 -4.79
CA LEU A 81 45.16 19.13 -5.05
C LEU A 81 45.89 19.21 -6.40
N GLU A 82 46.57 18.14 -6.81
CA GLU A 82 47.27 18.10 -8.11
C GLU A 82 46.29 17.99 -9.28
N ASP A 83 45.20 17.21 -9.12
CA ASP A 83 44.15 17.03 -10.14
C ASP A 83 43.47 18.35 -10.53
N VAL A 84 43.43 19.34 -9.62
CA VAL A 84 42.84 20.65 -9.87
C VAL A 84 43.84 21.72 -10.31
N GLY A 85 45.10 21.36 -10.57
CA GLY A 85 46.15 22.31 -11.00
C GLY A 85 46.89 23.02 -9.86
N GLY A 86 46.81 22.49 -8.63
CA GLY A 86 47.53 22.96 -7.47
C GLY A 86 47.03 24.28 -6.90
N ILE A 87 47.74 24.78 -5.88
CA ILE A 87 47.43 26.06 -5.21
C ILE A 87 47.50 27.24 -6.19
N SER A 88 48.37 27.15 -7.21
CA SER A 88 48.47 28.13 -8.29
C SER A 88 47.15 28.34 -9.01
N TYR A 89 46.40 27.27 -9.28
CA TYR A 89 45.12 27.38 -9.98
C TYR A 89 44.04 28.02 -9.11
N LEU A 90 43.94 27.65 -7.83
CA LEU A 90 43.01 28.29 -6.88
C LEU A 90 43.30 29.79 -6.75
N THR A 91 44.59 30.16 -6.73
CA THR A 91 45.01 31.57 -6.71
C THR A 91 44.61 32.29 -8.01
N THR A 92 44.75 31.64 -9.16
CA THR A 92 44.27 32.19 -10.45
C THR A 92 42.77 32.39 -10.45
N LEU A 93 41.98 31.44 -9.93
CA LEU A 93 40.52 31.58 -9.81
C LEU A 93 40.14 32.81 -8.98
N ALA A 94 40.77 32.99 -7.82
CA ALA A 94 40.50 34.12 -6.95
C ALA A 94 40.87 35.47 -7.61
N GLN A 95 41.96 35.52 -8.37
CA GLN A 95 42.41 36.73 -9.09
C GLN A 95 41.60 37.02 -10.36
N TYR A 96 40.99 36.00 -10.97
CA TYR A 96 40.20 36.14 -12.19
C TYR A 96 38.90 36.94 -11.95
N VAL A 97 38.45 37.02 -10.70
CA VAL A 97 37.25 37.75 -10.32
C VAL A 97 37.53 39.24 -10.26
N GLY A 98 36.95 39.99 -11.19
CA GLY A 98 36.95 41.45 -11.14
C GLY A 98 35.96 42.01 -10.10
N THR A 99 34.73 41.46 -10.06
CA THR A 99 33.71 41.82 -9.08
C THR A 99 32.80 40.63 -8.79
N SER A 100 32.49 40.41 -7.51
CA SER A 100 31.57 39.35 -7.06
C SER A 100 30.09 39.78 -7.08
N ALA A 101 29.80 41.05 -7.42
CA ALA A 101 28.45 41.61 -7.39
C ALA A 101 27.48 40.94 -8.39
N TYR A 102 28.00 40.35 -9.47
CA TYR A 102 27.18 39.73 -10.53
C TYR A 102 27.18 38.19 -10.47
N ILE A 103 27.45 37.60 -9.29
CA ILE A 103 27.54 36.15 -9.15
C ILE A 103 26.27 35.41 -9.61
N GLU A 104 25.08 35.98 -9.36
CA GLU A 104 23.81 35.39 -9.78
C GLU A 104 23.70 35.23 -11.29
N GLU A 105 24.22 36.19 -12.07
CA GLU A 105 24.25 36.11 -13.53
C GLU A 105 25.22 35.02 -14.00
N TYR A 106 26.38 34.88 -13.36
CA TYR A 106 27.33 33.81 -13.70
C TYR A 106 26.78 32.42 -13.32
N ILE A 107 26.10 32.30 -12.17
CA ILE A 107 25.38 31.08 -11.77
C ILE A 107 24.34 30.71 -12.84
N LYS A 108 23.55 31.69 -13.28
CA LYS A 108 22.54 31.49 -14.32
C LYS A 108 23.19 31.00 -15.62
N LEU A 109 24.31 31.59 -16.04
CA LEU A 109 25.04 31.15 -17.22
C LEU A 109 25.54 29.70 -17.10
N VAL A 110 26.11 29.31 -15.96
CA VAL A 110 26.56 27.93 -15.71
C VAL A 110 25.35 26.96 -15.77
N LYS A 111 24.23 27.31 -15.13
CA LYS A 111 22.99 26.52 -15.19
C LYS A 111 22.45 26.39 -16.61
N GLU A 112 22.42 27.46 -17.38
CA GLU A 112 21.96 27.43 -18.77
C GLU A 112 22.81 26.47 -19.60
N LYS A 113 24.14 26.49 -19.44
CA LYS A 113 25.02 25.53 -20.12
C LYS A 113 24.80 24.09 -19.65
N ALA A 114 24.63 23.87 -18.35
CA ALA A 114 24.32 22.54 -17.79
C ALA A 114 22.97 22.00 -18.28
N LEU A 115 21.95 22.86 -18.39
CA LEU A 115 20.64 22.52 -18.92
C LEU A 115 20.73 22.10 -20.39
N LEU A 116 21.49 22.86 -21.20
CA LEU A 116 21.73 22.51 -22.60
C LEU A 116 22.43 21.17 -22.74
N ARG A 117 23.40 20.83 -21.87
CA ARG A 117 24.04 19.50 -21.86
C ARG A 117 23.04 18.39 -21.55
N ARG A 118 22.23 18.55 -20.51
CA ARG A 118 21.20 17.56 -20.14
C ARG A 118 20.15 17.36 -21.25
N MET A 119 19.80 18.42 -21.98
CA MET A 119 18.93 18.33 -23.15
C MET A 119 19.58 17.53 -24.30
N ILE A 120 20.89 17.71 -24.52
CA ILE A 120 21.63 16.93 -25.52
C ILE A 120 21.67 15.46 -25.10
N ASP A 121 22.02 15.16 -23.85
CA ASP A 121 22.08 13.77 -23.34
C ASP A 121 20.72 13.08 -23.44
N ALA A 122 19.63 13.76 -23.07
CA ALA A 122 18.28 13.22 -23.22
C ALA A 122 17.91 12.99 -24.68
N SER A 123 18.30 13.89 -25.58
CA SER A 123 18.08 13.74 -27.02
C SER A 123 18.83 12.54 -27.58
N GLU A 124 20.08 12.31 -27.17
CA GLU A 124 20.88 11.14 -27.60
C GLU A 124 20.28 9.82 -27.08
N ILE A 125 19.78 9.80 -25.84
CA ILE A 125 19.06 8.63 -25.29
C ILE A 125 17.80 8.34 -26.09
N ILE A 126 17.01 9.37 -26.41
CA ILE A 126 15.78 9.24 -27.20
C ILE A 126 16.10 8.81 -28.63
N GLU A 127 17.12 9.39 -29.25
CA GLU A 127 17.59 9.03 -30.59
C GLU A 127 18.01 7.56 -30.64
N LYS A 128 18.84 7.12 -29.68
CA LYS A 128 19.27 5.72 -29.58
C LYS A 128 18.08 4.78 -29.43
N LYS A 129 17.12 5.10 -28.55
CA LYS A 129 15.90 4.29 -28.37
C LYS A 129 14.98 4.30 -29.60
N ALA A 130 14.93 5.41 -30.34
CA ALA A 130 14.14 5.51 -31.56
C ALA A 130 14.74 4.68 -32.70
N LEU A 131 16.07 4.62 -32.79
CA LEU A 131 16.80 3.78 -33.75
C LEU A 131 16.71 2.28 -33.44
N GLU A 132 16.43 1.90 -32.19
CA GLU A 132 16.30 0.50 -31.73
C GLU A 132 14.94 -0.16 -32.09
N GLU A 133 14.07 0.50 -32.88
CA GLU A 133 12.73 0.04 -33.31
C GLU A 133 11.86 -0.55 -32.18
N THR A 134 11.15 0.31 -31.44
CA THR A 134 10.25 -0.08 -30.34
C THR A 134 8.84 -0.44 -30.85
N GLU A 135 8.23 -1.52 -30.33
CA GLU A 135 6.88 -1.99 -30.74
C GLU A 135 5.74 -1.01 -30.39
N ASN A 136 5.94 -0.10 -29.44
CA ASN A 136 4.95 0.88 -29.01
C ASN A 136 5.52 2.31 -29.06
N VAL A 137 5.28 2.97 -30.18
CA VAL A 137 5.67 4.37 -30.42
C VAL A 137 5.13 5.30 -29.32
N PHE A 138 3.97 5.02 -28.75
CA PHE A 138 3.36 5.86 -27.70
C PHE A 138 4.09 5.77 -26.36
N SER A 139 4.62 4.60 -25.98
CA SER A 139 5.42 4.50 -24.75
C SER A 139 6.76 5.21 -24.88
N LEU A 140 7.38 5.17 -26.07
CA LEU A 140 8.61 5.93 -26.33
C LEU A 140 8.34 7.44 -26.31
N LEU A 141 7.20 7.89 -26.84
CA LEU A 141 6.75 9.28 -26.74
C LEU A 141 6.53 9.71 -25.28
N ASP A 142 5.88 8.88 -24.46
CA ASP A 142 5.68 9.15 -23.03
C ASP A 142 7.01 9.22 -22.26
N GLU A 143 7.95 8.32 -22.56
CA GLU A 143 9.30 8.36 -21.97
C GLU A 143 10.08 9.60 -22.40
N ALA A 144 10.02 9.96 -23.68
CA ALA A 144 10.64 11.17 -24.21
C ALA A 144 10.07 12.43 -23.53
N GLN A 145 8.75 12.50 -23.41
CA GLN A 145 8.07 13.57 -22.68
C GLN A 145 8.48 13.60 -21.21
N SER A 146 8.58 12.44 -20.55
CA SER A 146 9.02 12.34 -19.17
C SER A 146 10.46 12.84 -18.99
N TYR A 147 11.39 12.51 -19.87
CA TYR A 147 12.77 13.00 -19.78
C TYR A 147 12.86 14.53 -19.92
N PHE A 148 12.21 15.11 -20.93
CA PHE A 148 12.19 16.57 -21.10
C PHE A 148 11.42 17.27 -19.97
N TYR A 149 10.36 16.66 -19.45
CA TYR A 149 9.61 17.18 -18.32
C TYR A 149 10.43 17.14 -17.02
N GLN A 150 11.20 16.07 -16.77
CA GLN A 150 12.13 16.00 -15.63
C GLN A 150 13.22 17.08 -15.73
N ILE A 151 13.74 17.34 -16.93
CA ILE A 151 14.66 18.44 -17.17
C ILE A 151 13.99 19.78 -16.84
N SER A 152 12.73 19.98 -17.25
CA SER A 152 11.93 21.17 -16.90
C SER A 152 11.54 21.26 -15.42
N GLN A 153 11.46 20.16 -14.68
CA GLN A 153 11.22 20.17 -13.24
C GLN A 153 12.50 20.39 -12.45
N SER A 154 13.66 19.95 -12.95
CA SER A 154 14.93 20.13 -12.26
C SER A 154 15.34 21.60 -12.12
N THR A 155 14.84 22.47 -13.01
CA THR A 155 14.94 23.94 -12.88
C THR A 155 14.03 24.50 -11.77
N ASN A 156 13.03 23.74 -11.35
CA ASN A 156 12.09 24.00 -10.25
C ASN A 156 12.21 22.94 -9.14
N SER A 157 13.42 22.41 -8.90
CA SER A 157 13.62 21.33 -7.92
C SER A 157 13.18 21.76 -6.52
N GLY A 158 12.01 21.27 -6.11
CA GLY A 158 11.60 21.20 -4.73
C GLY A 158 12.52 20.26 -3.96
N SER A 159 13.66 20.78 -3.50
CA SER A 159 14.39 20.23 -2.38
C SER A 159 13.48 20.22 -1.15
N ALA A 160 13.71 19.27 -0.22
CA ALA A 160 13.03 19.25 1.07
C ALA A 160 12.99 20.68 1.63
N THR A 161 11.77 21.21 1.79
CA THR A 161 11.59 22.60 2.16
C THR A 161 11.91 22.73 3.63
N HIS A 162 12.98 23.45 3.97
CA HIS A 162 13.24 23.77 5.37
C HIS A 162 12.02 24.55 5.88
N VAL A 163 11.48 24.17 7.05
CA VAL A 163 10.31 24.86 7.63
C VAL A 163 10.56 26.37 7.74
N LYS A 164 11.82 26.76 7.98
CA LYS A 164 12.26 28.15 7.97
C LYS A 164 11.97 28.87 6.65
N ASP A 165 12.17 28.21 5.50
CA ASP A 165 11.95 28.78 4.16
C ASP A 165 10.46 28.95 3.83
N LEU A 166 9.60 28.08 4.38
CA LEU A 166 8.14 28.23 4.32
C LEU A 166 7.67 29.37 5.22
N LEU A 167 8.17 29.44 6.45
CA LEU A 167 7.78 30.48 7.41
C LEU A 167 8.28 31.87 7.01
N SER A 168 9.47 31.96 6.41
CA SER A 168 10.04 33.22 5.92
C SER A 168 9.45 33.70 4.59
N GLY A 169 8.68 32.85 3.91
CA GLY A 169 8.06 33.17 2.62
C GLY A 169 8.94 32.92 1.40
N ILE A 170 10.19 32.47 1.58
CA ILE A 170 11.14 32.22 0.47
C ILE A 170 10.63 31.12 -0.46
N LYS A 171 10.00 30.07 0.11
CA LYS A 171 9.45 28.93 -0.62
C LYS A 171 7.93 28.74 -0.42
N ALA A 172 7.25 29.71 0.19
CA ALA A 172 5.79 29.68 0.32
C ALA A 172 5.11 30.07 -1.00
N GLU A 173 3.96 29.49 -1.33
CA GLU A 173 3.20 29.83 -2.55
C GLU A 173 2.84 31.33 -2.60
N SER A 174 2.56 31.93 -1.45
CA SER A 174 2.24 33.35 -1.29
C SER A 174 3.45 34.29 -1.45
N LYS A 175 4.69 33.75 -1.46
CA LYS A 175 5.95 34.50 -1.42
C LYS A 175 6.07 35.52 -0.27
N LEU A 176 5.25 35.36 0.77
CA LEU A 176 5.21 36.22 1.95
C LEU A 176 5.52 35.38 3.20
N PRO A 177 6.14 35.97 4.23
CA PRO A 177 6.28 35.31 5.53
C PRO A 177 4.92 34.90 6.07
N TYR A 178 4.83 33.71 6.68
CA TYR A 178 3.58 33.16 7.19
C TYR A 178 2.85 34.10 8.16
N LEU A 179 3.60 34.84 8.98
CA LEU A 179 3.04 35.82 9.92
C LEU A 179 2.38 37.01 9.21
N LYS A 180 2.97 37.51 8.11
CA LYS A 180 2.35 38.58 7.31
C LYS A 180 1.09 38.10 6.59
N GLU A 181 1.08 36.84 6.16
CA GLU A 181 -0.11 36.24 5.57
C GLU A 181 -1.23 36.07 6.62
N LEU A 182 -0.88 35.70 7.85
CA LEU A 182 -1.81 35.62 8.97
C LEU A 182 -2.36 37.00 9.37
N GLU A 183 -1.51 38.03 9.42
CA GLU A 183 -1.90 39.42 9.65
C GLU A 183 -2.88 39.90 8.57
N ALA A 184 -2.57 39.69 7.29
CA ALA A 184 -3.46 40.05 6.18
C ALA A 184 -4.82 39.31 6.23
N ARG A 185 -4.84 38.07 6.73
CA ARG A 185 -6.09 37.32 6.97
C ARG A 185 -6.86 37.88 8.16
N GLN A 186 -6.17 38.30 9.23
CA GLN A 186 -6.81 38.95 10.38
C GLN A 186 -7.39 40.31 10.03
N GLU A 187 -6.68 41.14 9.27
CA GLU A 187 -7.16 42.44 8.79
C GLU A 187 -8.44 42.26 7.96
N LYS A 188 -8.42 41.33 6.99
CA LYS A 188 -9.62 41.00 6.20
C LYS A 188 -10.77 40.46 7.05
N PHE A 189 -10.48 39.66 8.06
CA PHE A 189 -11.50 39.14 8.98
C PHE A 189 -12.13 40.28 9.81
N GLN A 190 -11.34 41.27 10.23
CA GLN A 190 -11.82 42.44 10.94
C GLN A 190 -12.65 43.38 10.04
N GLU A 191 -12.29 43.52 8.76
CA GLU A 191 -13.03 44.32 7.79
C GLU A 191 -14.37 43.71 7.39
N LEU A 192 -14.43 42.38 7.21
CA LEU A 192 -15.57 41.68 6.60
C LEU A 192 -16.48 40.94 7.61
N GLY A 193 -16.05 40.80 8.86
CA GLY A 193 -16.78 40.07 9.90
C GLY A 193 -16.86 38.55 9.65
N ALA A 194 -17.50 37.82 10.57
CA ALA A 194 -17.61 36.36 10.51
C ALA A 194 -18.41 35.84 9.29
N GLU A 195 -19.32 36.66 8.75
CA GLU A 195 -20.15 36.30 7.59
C GLU A 195 -19.48 36.62 6.24
N GLY A 196 -18.51 37.56 6.21
CA GLY A 196 -17.81 37.95 4.99
C GLY A 196 -16.47 37.24 4.75
N VAL A 197 -16.10 36.27 5.59
CA VAL A 197 -14.85 35.51 5.44
C VAL A 197 -14.90 34.70 4.14
N LYS A 198 -14.09 35.13 3.17
CA LYS A 198 -13.87 34.39 1.92
C LYS A 198 -13.33 32.99 2.24
N VAL A 199 -14.01 31.99 1.70
CA VAL A 199 -13.57 30.60 1.60
C VAL A 199 -12.13 30.57 1.05
N ILE A 200 -11.23 29.77 1.66
CA ILE A 200 -9.81 29.73 1.25
C ILE A 200 -9.64 29.07 -0.11
N GLY A 201 -10.31 27.93 -0.33
CA GLY A 201 -10.33 27.24 -1.61
C GLY A 201 -11.30 27.86 -2.61
N ILE A 202 -11.49 27.20 -3.76
CA ILE A 202 -12.48 27.62 -4.76
C ILE A 202 -13.90 27.44 -4.17
N PRO A 203 -14.72 28.50 -4.04
CA PRO A 203 -16.06 28.38 -3.49
C PRO A 203 -16.98 27.61 -4.43
N THR A 204 -17.76 26.69 -3.87
CA THR A 204 -18.81 25.94 -4.58
C THR A 204 -20.11 26.71 -4.72
N HIS A 205 -20.29 27.77 -3.90
CA HIS A 205 -21.53 28.53 -3.69
C HIS A 205 -22.67 27.74 -3.04
N PHE A 206 -22.38 26.51 -2.59
CA PHE A 206 -23.21 25.84 -1.61
C PHE A 206 -22.73 26.26 -0.22
N THR A 207 -23.43 27.21 0.40
CA THR A 207 -22.95 27.95 1.58
C THR A 207 -22.53 27.04 2.72
N ASP A 208 -23.35 26.06 3.05
CA ASP A 208 -23.09 25.11 4.14
C ASP A 208 -22.00 24.10 3.78
N LEU A 209 -21.85 23.76 2.49
CA LEU A 209 -20.73 22.95 2.02
C LEU A 209 -19.42 23.72 2.13
N ASP A 210 -19.37 24.95 1.64
CA ASP A 210 -18.20 25.81 1.69
C ASP A 210 -17.77 26.10 3.13
N LYS A 211 -18.72 26.31 4.06
CA LYS A 211 -18.43 26.42 5.50
C LYS A 211 -17.80 25.14 6.07
N MET A 212 -18.23 23.97 5.61
CA MET A 212 -17.75 22.68 6.11
C MET A 212 -16.37 22.28 5.56
N ILE A 213 -16.14 22.50 4.26
CA ILE A 213 -14.90 22.03 3.59
C ILE A 213 -13.88 23.15 3.35
N ASN A 214 -14.27 24.40 3.59
CA ASN A 214 -13.48 25.60 3.31
C ASN A 214 -13.07 25.71 1.82
N GLY A 215 -14.02 25.36 0.95
CA GLY A 215 -13.87 25.39 -0.51
C GLY A 215 -13.05 24.25 -1.07
N LEU A 216 -12.93 24.23 -2.40
CA LEU A 216 -12.22 23.21 -3.13
C LEU A 216 -10.74 23.60 -3.24
N ASN A 217 -9.90 22.94 -2.45
CA ASN A 217 -8.47 23.22 -2.42
C ASN A 217 -7.72 22.56 -3.59
N PRO A 218 -6.69 23.20 -4.16
CA PRO A 218 -5.82 22.61 -5.18
C PRO A 218 -5.21 21.29 -4.74
N SER A 219 -4.81 20.46 -5.71
CA SER A 219 -4.19 19.16 -5.46
C SER A 219 -5.06 18.11 -4.76
N ASN A 220 -6.33 18.40 -4.46
CA ASN A 220 -7.25 17.47 -3.82
C ASN A 220 -8.04 16.61 -4.81
N LEU A 221 -8.22 15.34 -4.45
CA LEU A 221 -9.12 14.39 -5.10
C LEU A 221 -10.39 14.23 -4.25
N MET A 222 -11.52 14.55 -4.85
CA MET A 222 -12.84 14.53 -4.20
C MET A 222 -13.72 13.50 -4.88
N ILE A 223 -14.40 12.66 -4.09
CA ILE A 223 -15.34 11.66 -4.61
C ILE A 223 -16.76 12.06 -4.21
N LEU A 224 -17.65 12.23 -5.19
CA LEU A 224 -19.08 12.37 -4.96
C LEU A 224 -19.79 11.11 -5.44
N ALA A 225 -20.47 10.43 -4.53
CA ALA A 225 -21.11 9.16 -4.82
C ALA A 225 -22.59 9.11 -4.45
N ALA A 226 -23.39 8.46 -5.29
CA ALA A 226 -24.82 8.29 -5.07
C ALA A 226 -25.34 7.03 -5.76
N ARG A 227 -26.56 6.61 -5.41
CA ARG A 227 -27.33 5.65 -6.21
C ARG A 227 -27.78 6.30 -7.54
N PRO A 228 -28.12 5.52 -8.57
CA PRO A 228 -28.77 6.04 -9.78
C PRO A 228 -29.98 6.93 -9.44
N ALA A 229 -30.25 7.91 -10.30
CA ALA A 229 -31.36 8.86 -10.19
C ALA A 229 -31.36 9.81 -8.97
N MET A 230 -30.40 9.70 -8.04
CA MET A 230 -30.25 10.62 -6.89
C MET A 230 -29.81 12.05 -7.27
N GLY A 231 -29.46 12.30 -8.53
CA GLY A 231 -29.02 13.62 -8.99
C GLY A 231 -27.51 13.88 -8.88
N LYS A 232 -26.68 12.84 -8.80
CA LYS A 232 -25.20 12.95 -8.70
C LYS A 232 -24.60 13.90 -9.75
N SER A 233 -24.90 13.69 -11.03
CA SER A 233 -24.38 14.54 -12.12
C SER A 233 -24.98 15.94 -12.09
N ALA A 234 -26.21 16.11 -11.61
CA ALA A 234 -26.84 17.43 -11.45
C ALA A 234 -26.15 18.27 -10.38
N LEU A 235 -25.84 17.68 -9.21
CA LEU A 235 -25.07 18.37 -8.17
C LEU A 235 -23.66 18.71 -8.66
N ALA A 236 -22.98 17.78 -9.34
CA ALA A 236 -21.64 18.03 -9.88
C ALA A 236 -21.63 19.13 -10.93
N MET A 237 -22.62 19.14 -11.84
CA MET A 237 -22.77 20.22 -12.81
C MET A 237 -23.10 21.55 -12.15
N GLY A 238 -23.93 21.58 -11.10
CA GLY A 238 -24.15 22.80 -10.32
C GLY A 238 -22.87 23.39 -9.73
N ILE A 239 -21.96 22.53 -9.23
CA ILE A 239 -20.62 22.95 -8.78
C ILE A 239 -19.79 23.50 -9.96
N VAL A 240 -19.76 22.79 -11.09
CA VAL A 240 -19.04 23.23 -12.31
C VAL A 240 -19.56 24.58 -12.81
N GLU A 241 -20.88 24.76 -12.87
CA GLU A 241 -21.54 25.99 -13.29
C GLU A 241 -21.14 27.16 -12.40
N ASN A 242 -21.21 26.99 -11.08
CA ASN A 242 -20.82 28.03 -10.13
C ASN A 242 -19.33 28.40 -10.29
N ILE A 243 -18.43 27.42 -10.43
CA ILE A 243 -17.00 27.68 -10.62
C ILE A 243 -16.72 28.38 -11.96
N CYS A 244 -17.36 27.93 -13.04
CA CYS A 244 -17.09 28.45 -14.39
C CYS A 244 -17.69 29.85 -14.60
N PHE A 245 -18.94 30.04 -14.20
CA PHE A 245 -19.71 31.25 -14.50
C PHE A 245 -19.65 32.29 -13.39
N LYS A 246 -19.67 31.90 -12.10
CA LYS A 246 -19.61 32.87 -10.99
C LYS A 246 -18.18 33.19 -10.55
N ASN A 247 -17.29 32.20 -10.56
CA ASN A 247 -15.89 32.43 -10.17
C ASN A 247 -15.01 32.79 -11.38
N GLU A 248 -15.54 32.67 -12.60
CA GLU A 248 -14.83 32.94 -13.86
C GLU A 248 -13.57 32.08 -14.06
N ILE A 249 -13.56 30.86 -13.50
CA ILE A 249 -12.42 29.94 -13.58
C ILE A 249 -12.64 28.97 -14.75
N PRO A 250 -11.65 28.78 -15.65
CA PRO A 250 -11.75 27.76 -16.70
C PRO A 250 -11.90 26.34 -16.11
N VAL A 251 -12.86 25.56 -16.61
CA VAL A 251 -13.18 24.22 -16.10
C VAL A 251 -13.06 23.16 -17.20
N GLY A 252 -12.46 22.01 -16.87
CA GLY A 252 -12.49 20.81 -17.70
C GLY A 252 -13.49 19.77 -17.16
N VAL A 253 -14.23 19.13 -18.06
CA VAL A 253 -15.20 18.07 -17.75
C VAL A 253 -14.95 16.87 -18.66
N PHE A 254 -14.69 15.71 -18.06
CA PHE A 254 -14.74 14.43 -18.76
C PHE A 254 -16.10 13.77 -18.50
N SER A 255 -16.90 13.59 -19.56
CA SER A 255 -18.23 13.00 -19.50
C SER A 255 -18.27 11.65 -20.21
N LEU A 256 -18.18 10.57 -19.45
CA LEU A 256 -18.11 9.20 -19.97
C LEU A 256 -19.51 8.56 -20.10
N GLU A 257 -20.54 9.17 -19.51
CA GLU A 257 -21.92 8.65 -19.50
C GLU A 257 -22.87 9.48 -20.39
N MET A 258 -22.71 10.81 -20.41
CA MET A 258 -23.56 11.74 -21.14
C MET A 258 -22.80 12.43 -22.28
N SER A 259 -23.49 12.79 -23.36
CA SER A 259 -22.86 13.60 -24.43
C SER A 259 -22.68 15.05 -24.00
N ALA A 260 -21.76 15.76 -24.66
CA ALA A 260 -21.53 17.18 -24.42
C ALA A 260 -22.80 18.02 -24.65
N GLU A 261 -23.61 17.66 -25.65
CA GLU A 261 -24.90 18.32 -25.93
C GLU A 261 -25.91 18.14 -24.78
N GLN A 262 -25.98 16.94 -24.19
CA GLN A 262 -26.87 16.68 -23.06
C GLN A 262 -26.45 17.45 -21.81
N LEU A 263 -25.15 17.56 -21.56
CA LEU A 263 -24.63 18.37 -20.46
C LEU A 263 -24.91 19.86 -20.70
N LEU A 264 -24.64 20.36 -21.90
CA LEU A 264 -24.92 21.74 -22.27
C LEU A 264 -26.41 22.08 -22.09
N HIS A 265 -27.31 21.20 -22.55
CA HIS A 265 -28.75 21.37 -22.38
C HIS A 265 -29.13 21.52 -20.90
N ARG A 266 -28.55 20.71 -20.01
CA ARG A 266 -28.79 20.81 -18.56
C ARG A 266 -28.30 22.12 -17.97
N VAL A 267 -27.12 22.58 -18.39
CA VAL A 267 -26.57 23.87 -17.94
C VAL A 267 -27.50 25.02 -18.34
N ILE A 268 -28.02 24.99 -19.58
CA ILE A 268 -28.98 26.00 -20.05
C ILE A 268 -30.28 25.94 -19.23
N CYS A 269 -30.83 24.75 -18.96
CA CYS A 269 -32.03 24.60 -18.13
C CYS A 269 -31.82 25.16 -16.71
N SER A 270 -30.68 24.82 -16.10
CA SER A 270 -30.27 25.24 -14.76
C SER A 270 -30.10 26.76 -14.66
N GLN A 271 -29.39 27.36 -15.61
CA GLN A 271 -29.08 28.80 -15.60
C GLN A 271 -30.26 29.69 -16.04
N ALA A 272 -31.04 29.24 -17.02
CA ALA A 272 -32.18 30.02 -17.51
C ALA A 272 -33.44 29.84 -16.65
N GLU A 273 -33.44 28.88 -15.71
CA GLU A 273 -34.61 28.45 -14.94
C GLU A 273 -35.81 28.19 -15.88
N VAL A 274 -35.57 27.32 -16.87
CA VAL A 274 -36.59 26.88 -17.83
C VAL A 274 -36.62 25.36 -17.84
N GLU A 275 -37.82 24.80 -17.81
CA GLU A 275 -38.05 23.35 -17.80
C GLU A 275 -37.48 22.68 -19.06
N SER A 276 -36.84 21.52 -18.85
CA SER A 276 -36.23 20.75 -19.93
C SER A 276 -37.22 20.37 -21.03
N GLU A 277 -38.46 20.03 -20.67
CA GLU A 277 -39.47 19.61 -21.65
C GLU A 277 -39.91 20.77 -22.56
N LYS A 278 -40.03 21.98 -22.02
CA LYS A 278 -40.37 23.18 -22.80
C LYS A 278 -39.30 23.50 -23.84
N ILE A 279 -38.02 23.40 -23.47
CA ILE A 279 -36.91 23.63 -24.40
C ILE A 279 -36.91 22.57 -25.52
N LEU A 280 -37.08 21.30 -25.18
CA LEU A 280 -37.09 20.19 -26.15
C LEU A 280 -38.29 20.22 -27.09
N THR A 281 -39.47 20.58 -26.59
CA THR A 281 -40.72 20.65 -27.37
C THR A 281 -40.88 21.98 -28.11
N GLY A 282 -40.07 22.99 -27.78
CA GLY A 282 -40.22 24.35 -28.29
C GLY A 282 -41.39 25.13 -27.68
N ALA A 283 -42.03 24.61 -26.62
CA ALA A 283 -43.15 25.24 -25.92
C ALA A 283 -42.70 26.37 -24.96
N ILE A 284 -41.75 27.20 -25.40
CA ILE A 284 -41.17 28.30 -24.62
C ILE A 284 -41.91 29.61 -24.90
N ASN A 285 -42.17 30.38 -23.85
CA ASN A 285 -42.75 31.72 -23.99
C ASN A 285 -41.68 32.80 -24.26
N GLY A 286 -42.10 34.02 -24.60
CA GLY A 286 -41.18 35.10 -24.95
C GLY A 286 -40.19 35.47 -23.83
N HIS A 287 -40.61 35.41 -22.56
CA HIS A 287 -39.73 35.69 -21.42
C HIS A 287 -38.73 34.55 -21.17
N GLU A 288 -39.17 33.29 -21.25
CA GLU A 288 -38.31 32.11 -21.15
C GLU A 288 -37.25 32.12 -22.26
N TYR A 289 -37.64 32.46 -23.50
CA TYR A 289 -36.70 32.61 -24.61
C TYR A 289 -35.67 33.71 -24.35
N GLN A 290 -36.08 34.86 -23.81
CA GLN A 290 -35.16 35.94 -23.43
C GLN A 290 -34.15 35.49 -22.36
N ARG A 291 -34.59 34.74 -21.33
CA ARG A 291 -33.67 34.19 -20.32
C ARG A 291 -32.66 33.22 -20.93
N ILE A 292 -33.10 32.34 -21.83
CA ILE A 292 -32.22 31.41 -22.55
C ILE A 292 -31.19 32.17 -23.39
N VAL A 293 -31.62 33.18 -24.16
CA VAL A 293 -30.71 34.01 -24.98
C VAL A 293 -29.69 34.75 -24.11
N ALA A 294 -30.12 35.31 -22.98
CA ALA A 294 -29.22 35.97 -22.04
C ALA A 294 -28.19 34.99 -21.46
N CYS A 295 -28.62 33.79 -21.06
CA CYS A 295 -27.75 32.72 -20.59
C CYS A 295 -26.70 32.34 -21.65
N VAL A 296 -27.13 32.03 -22.88
CA VAL A 296 -26.22 31.63 -23.98
C VAL A 296 -25.18 32.71 -24.27
N ASN A 297 -25.59 33.97 -24.32
CA ASN A 297 -24.67 35.10 -24.54
C ASN A 297 -23.67 35.27 -23.39
N SER A 298 -24.10 35.02 -22.14
CA SER A 298 -23.22 35.06 -20.98
C SER A 298 -22.19 33.92 -21.04
N MET A 299 -22.64 32.70 -21.34
CA MET A 299 -21.78 31.50 -21.38
C MET A 299 -20.63 31.60 -22.39
N GLN A 300 -20.83 32.30 -23.51
CA GLN A 300 -19.79 32.48 -24.54
C GLN A 300 -18.52 33.18 -24.03
N LYS A 301 -18.57 33.86 -22.88
CA LYS A 301 -17.42 34.55 -22.28
C LYS A 301 -16.54 33.65 -21.41
N HIS A 302 -17.03 32.46 -21.05
CA HIS A 302 -16.36 31.55 -20.12
C HIS A 302 -15.81 30.31 -20.82
N THR A 303 -14.79 29.70 -20.21
CA THR A 303 -14.12 28.52 -20.78
C THR A 303 -14.57 27.25 -20.04
N LEU A 304 -15.53 26.54 -20.63
CA LEU A 304 -15.95 25.21 -20.19
C LEU A 304 -15.58 24.18 -21.27
N LEU A 305 -14.62 23.31 -20.99
CA LEU A 305 -14.15 22.27 -21.92
C LEU A 305 -14.82 20.94 -21.57
N ILE A 306 -15.58 20.36 -22.49
CA ILE A 306 -16.22 19.06 -22.31
C ILE A 306 -15.59 18.05 -23.27
N ASP A 307 -15.11 16.93 -22.73
CA ASP A 307 -14.66 15.77 -23.47
C ASP A 307 -15.59 14.60 -23.16
N ASP A 308 -16.39 14.21 -24.14
CA ASP A 308 -17.40 13.15 -24.04
C ASP A 308 -16.99 11.84 -24.70
N GLN A 309 -15.68 11.63 -24.94
CA GLN A 309 -15.22 10.41 -25.59
C GLN A 309 -15.49 9.16 -24.73
N PRO A 310 -16.22 8.15 -25.25
CA PRO A 310 -16.49 6.92 -24.52
C PRO A 310 -15.25 6.01 -24.43
N GLY A 311 -15.19 5.21 -23.36
CA GLY A 311 -14.15 4.18 -23.20
C GLY A 311 -12.73 4.74 -23.01
N LEU A 312 -12.61 5.95 -22.47
CA LEU A 312 -11.34 6.64 -22.28
C LEU A 312 -10.43 5.88 -21.30
N LYS A 313 -9.18 5.63 -21.70
CA LYS A 313 -8.17 5.09 -20.80
C LYS A 313 -7.64 6.18 -19.87
N ILE A 314 -7.22 5.79 -18.67
CA ILE A 314 -6.66 6.74 -17.69
C ILE A 314 -5.42 7.49 -18.24
N THR A 315 -4.61 6.85 -19.10
CA THR A 315 -3.46 7.49 -19.75
C THR A 315 -3.89 8.61 -20.69
N ASP A 316 -4.93 8.36 -21.49
CA ASP A 316 -5.47 9.33 -22.44
C ASP A 316 -6.12 10.50 -21.70
N LEU A 317 -6.87 10.20 -20.62
CA LEU A 317 -7.45 11.21 -19.74
C LEU A 317 -6.38 12.14 -19.18
N ARG A 318 -5.26 11.60 -18.67
CA ARG A 318 -4.15 12.40 -18.14
C ARG A 318 -3.53 13.29 -19.22
N ALA A 319 -3.26 12.75 -20.40
CA ALA A 319 -2.67 13.50 -21.51
C ALA A 319 -3.58 14.68 -21.93
N ARG A 320 -4.89 14.44 -21.98
CA ARG A 320 -5.88 15.49 -22.31
C ARG A 320 -6.04 16.51 -21.20
N ALA A 321 -6.09 16.09 -19.94
CA ALA A 321 -6.14 17.01 -18.80
C ALA A 321 -4.90 17.93 -18.76
N ARG A 322 -3.71 17.40 -19.05
CA ARG A 322 -2.48 18.20 -19.21
C ARG A 322 -2.61 19.22 -20.32
N ARG A 323 -3.10 18.82 -21.49
CA ARG A 323 -3.33 19.73 -22.63
C ARG A 323 -4.35 20.82 -22.29
N MET A 324 -5.44 20.47 -21.59
CA MET A 324 -6.42 21.45 -21.11
C MET A 324 -5.77 22.45 -20.15
N LYS A 325 -4.88 22.00 -19.25
CA LYS A 325 -4.14 22.87 -18.33
C LYS A 325 -3.14 23.76 -19.07
N GLU A 326 -2.42 23.23 -20.05
CA GLU A 326 -1.42 23.98 -20.80
C GLU A 326 -2.04 25.03 -21.74
N SER A 327 -3.08 24.64 -22.48
CA SER A 327 -3.70 25.50 -23.50
C SER A 327 -4.72 26.49 -22.94
N TYR A 328 -5.46 26.12 -21.89
CA TYR A 328 -6.59 26.90 -21.37
C TYR A 328 -6.48 27.21 -19.87
N ASN A 329 -5.41 26.75 -19.20
CA ASN A 329 -5.18 26.96 -17.77
C ASN A 329 -6.37 26.58 -16.88
N ILE A 330 -6.96 25.41 -17.09
CA ILE A 330 -8.07 24.91 -16.25
C ILE A 330 -7.71 24.97 -14.76
N GLY A 331 -8.66 25.46 -13.96
CA GLY A 331 -8.55 25.60 -12.50
C GLY A 331 -9.37 24.58 -11.73
N PHE A 332 -10.21 23.78 -12.39
CA PHE A 332 -10.99 22.68 -11.82
C PHE A 332 -11.20 21.58 -12.86
N LEU A 333 -11.26 20.33 -12.42
CA LEU A 333 -11.53 19.18 -13.29
C LEU A 333 -12.63 18.28 -12.72
N MET A 334 -13.66 18.01 -13.53
CA MET A 334 -14.72 17.04 -13.22
C MET A 334 -14.57 15.78 -14.07
N ILE A 335 -14.86 14.61 -13.49
CA ILE A 335 -14.85 13.31 -14.17
C ILE A 335 -16.13 12.53 -13.83
N ASP A 336 -17.00 12.29 -14.82
CA ASP A 336 -18.25 11.53 -14.71
C ASP A 336 -18.19 10.23 -15.54
N TYR A 337 -18.09 9.03 -14.99
CA TYR A 337 -17.83 8.64 -13.61
C TYR A 337 -16.74 7.56 -13.56
N LEU A 338 -16.04 7.48 -12.43
CA LEU A 338 -14.76 6.79 -12.26
C LEU A 338 -14.73 5.33 -12.71
N GLN A 339 -15.83 4.59 -12.59
CA GLN A 339 -15.90 3.18 -12.97
C GLN A 339 -16.00 2.92 -14.48
N LEU A 340 -16.14 3.95 -15.33
CA LEU A 340 -16.11 3.82 -16.80
C LEU A 340 -14.72 4.01 -17.40
N ILE A 341 -13.74 4.43 -16.60
CA ILE A 341 -12.35 4.54 -17.02
C ILE A 341 -11.75 3.14 -17.05
N SER A 342 -11.18 2.73 -18.18
CA SER A 342 -10.41 1.50 -18.28
C SER A 342 -8.94 1.74 -17.93
N GLY A 343 -8.34 0.80 -17.19
CA GLY A 343 -6.91 0.74 -16.91
C GLY A 343 -6.07 0.47 -18.15
N SER A 344 -4.76 0.55 -18.00
CA SER A 344 -3.77 0.36 -19.07
C SER A 344 -3.64 -1.08 -19.57
N GLY A 345 -4.38 -2.04 -19.00
CA GLY A 345 -4.36 -3.47 -19.37
C GLY A 345 -5.24 -3.85 -20.56
N ASN A 346 -4.83 -4.87 -21.33
CA ASN A 346 -5.59 -5.40 -22.47
C ASN A 346 -6.94 -6.05 -22.05
N GLN A 347 -7.91 -5.99 -22.97
CA GLN A 347 -9.35 -6.32 -22.91
C GLN A 347 -9.79 -7.72 -22.37
N ARG A 348 -8.94 -8.50 -21.67
CA ARG A 348 -9.30 -9.79 -21.06
C ARG A 348 -9.36 -9.78 -19.52
N ALA A 349 -9.25 -8.63 -18.88
CA ALA A 349 -9.23 -8.48 -17.41
C ALA A 349 -10.54 -7.93 -16.82
N MET A 350 -11.72 -8.38 -17.30
CA MET A 350 -13.03 -7.94 -16.77
C MET A 350 -13.28 -8.32 -15.30
N GLU A 351 -12.46 -9.16 -14.67
CA GLU A 351 -12.75 -9.74 -13.34
C GLU A 351 -12.19 -8.95 -12.14
N ASN A 352 -11.36 -7.92 -12.35
CA ASN A 352 -10.65 -7.20 -11.28
C ASN A 352 -10.94 -5.69 -11.21
N ARG A 353 -12.19 -5.30 -11.50
CA ARG A 353 -12.65 -3.89 -11.52
C ARG A 353 -12.34 -3.11 -10.24
N GLN A 354 -12.31 -3.76 -9.08
CA GLN A 354 -11.96 -3.10 -7.82
C GLN A 354 -10.49 -2.68 -7.75
N ILE A 355 -9.57 -3.50 -8.24
CA ILE A 355 -8.14 -3.15 -8.25
C ILE A 355 -7.90 -2.02 -9.24
N GLU A 356 -8.56 -2.08 -10.39
CA GLU A 356 -8.54 -1.07 -11.43
C GLU A 356 -9.02 0.30 -10.90
N ILE A 357 -10.15 0.33 -10.16
CA ILE A 357 -10.66 1.54 -9.48
C ILE A 357 -9.61 2.09 -8.48
N SER A 358 -8.86 1.22 -7.81
CA SER A 358 -7.83 1.59 -6.82
C SER A 358 -6.65 2.27 -7.48
N GLU A 359 -6.17 1.66 -8.56
CA GLU A 359 -5.09 2.20 -9.36
C GLU A 359 -5.51 3.53 -10.01
N ILE A 360 -6.73 3.61 -10.55
CA ILE A 360 -7.30 4.83 -11.13
C ILE A 360 -7.38 5.94 -10.07
N SER A 361 -7.88 5.66 -8.87
CA SER A 361 -7.95 6.66 -7.79
C SER A 361 -6.57 7.21 -7.44
N ARG A 362 -5.54 6.35 -7.34
CA ARG A 362 -4.16 6.77 -7.10
C ARG A 362 -3.62 7.64 -8.24
N MET A 363 -3.85 7.22 -9.48
CA MET A 363 -3.41 7.98 -10.66
C MET A 363 -4.10 9.35 -10.74
N LEU A 364 -5.38 9.44 -10.38
CA LEU A 364 -6.12 10.70 -10.34
C LEU A 364 -5.64 11.61 -9.22
N LYS A 365 -5.32 11.07 -8.04
CA LYS A 365 -4.71 11.87 -6.96
C LYS A 365 -3.35 12.43 -7.38
N ASN A 366 -2.54 11.62 -8.06
CA ASN A 366 -1.27 12.09 -8.62
C ASN A 366 -1.49 13.18 -9.69
N LEU A 367 -2.49 13.00 -10.57
CA LEU A 367 -2.86 14.03 -11.56
C LEU A 367 -3.29 15.34 -10.89
N ALA A 368 -4.08 15.28 -9.82
CA ALA A 368 -4.51 16.47 -9.08
C ALA A 368 -3.30 17.26 -8.56
N ARG A 369 -2.33 16.56 -7.94
CA ARG A 369 -1.09 17.16 -7.45
C ARG A 369 -0.20 17.69 -8.57
N GLU A 370 -0.13 16.95 -9.67
CA GLU A 370 0.68 17.28 -10.83
C GLU A 370 0.20 18.57 -11.51
N LEU A 371 -1.12 18.70 -11.71
CA LEU A 371 -1.72 19.88 -12.33
C LEU A 371 -1.93 21.04 -11.34
N ASN A 372 -1.76 20.80 -10.04
CA ASN A 372 -2.19 21.66 -8.95
C ASN A 372 -3.64 22.15 -9.09
N VAL A 373 -4.56 21.21 -9.35
CA VAL A 373 -5.98 21.48 -9.63
C VAL A 373 -6.86 20.55 -8.78
N PRO A 374 -7.96 21.04 -8.17
CA PRO A 374 -8.95 20.19 -7.54
C PRO A 374 -9.66 19.31 -8.58
N ILE A 375 -9.75 18.01 -8.29
CA ILE A 375 -10.44 17.03 -9.14
C ILE A 375 -11.67 16.48 -8.42
N LEU A 376 -12.85 16.63 -9.02
CA LEU A 376 -14.11 16.01 -8.57
C LEU A 376 -14.42 14.79 -9.44
N CYS A 377 -14.39 13.61 -8.82
CA CYS A 377 -14.72 12.34 -9.46
C CYS A 377 -16.08 11.86 -8.98
N LEU A 378 -16.95 11.56 -9.93
CA LEU A 378 -18.23 10.94 -9.63
C LEU A 378 -18.06 9.42 -9.50
N SER A 379 -18.79 8.82 -8.57
CA SER A 379 -18.79 7.37 -8.36
C SER A 379 -20.22 6.86 -8.11
N GLN A 380 -20.53 5.66 -8.57
CA GLN A 380 -21.81 5.02 -8.29
C GLN A 380 -21.72 4.14 -7.04
N LEU A 381 -22.76 4.16 -6.20
CA LEU A 381 -22.87 3.30 -5.02
C LEU A 381 -23.43 1.91 -5.34
N SER A 382 -23.00 0.92 -4.57
CA SER A 382 -23.55 -0.45 -4.62
C SER A 382 -25.05 -0.48 -4.25
N ARG A 383 -25.77 -1.52 -4.68
CA ARG A 383 -27.20 -1.70 -4.36
C ARG A 383 -27.46 -2.00 -2.88
N LYS A 384 -26.44 -2.38 -2.10
CA LYS A 384 -26.57 -2.72 -0.66
C LYS A 384 -27.06 -1.57 0.22
N VAL A 385 -26.96 -0.34 -0.26
CA VAL A 385 -27.56 0.83 0.40
C VAL A 385 -29.08 0.66 0.54
N GLU A 386 -29.72 0.06 -0.47
CA GLU A 386 -31.19 -0.08 -0.55
C GLU A 386 -31.72 -1.15 0.42
N GLU A 387 -30.88 -2.08 0.87
CA GLU A 387 -31.26 -3.15 1.79
C GLU A 387 -31.31 -2.69 3.26
N ARG A 388 -30.72 -1.53 3.58
CA ARG A 388 -30.62 -1.01 4.95
C ARG A 388 -31.78 -0.07 5.27
N GLN A 389 -32.29 -0.16 6.50
CA GLN A 389 -33.28 0.80 6.99
C GLN A 389 -32.73 2.24 6.90
N GLY A 390 -33.55 3.13 6.32
CA GLY A 390 -33.20 4.53 6.10
C GLY A 390 -32.30 4.80 4.90
N HIS A 391 -31.84 3.78 4.17
CA HIS A 391 -31.10 3.89 2.90
C HIS A 391 -29.89 4.84 2.91
N ARG A 392 -29.30 5.10 4.10
CA ARG A 392 -28.25 6.10 4.27
C ARG A 392 -26.90 5.56 3.77
N PRO A 393 -26.26 6.19 2.77
CA PRO A 393 -24.93 5.76 2.32
C PRO A 393 -23.87 5.87 3.42
N MET A 394 -22.91 4.96 3.36
CA MET A 394 -21.73 4.90 4.22
C MET A 394 -20.50 4.55 3.38
N MET A 395 -19.31 4.71 3.96
CA MET A 395 -18.05 4.42 3.28
C MET A 395 -17.98 3.00 2.71
N SER A 396 -18.65 2.03 3.35
CA SER A 396 -18.71 0.67 2.83
C SER A 396 -19.57 0.48 1.57
N ASP A 397 -20.27 1.50 1.07
CA ASP A 397 -21.09 1.40 -0.14
C ASP A 397 -20.40 1.91 -1.41
N LEU A 398 -19.41 2.80 -1.25
CA LEU A 398 -18.35 2.98 -2.25
C LEU A 398 -17.53 1.72 -2.40
N ARG A 399 -17.42 0.97 -1.30
CA ARG A 399 -16.72 -0.30 -1.23
C ARG A 399 -17.59 -1.38 -1.84
N GLU A 400 -17.10 -1.96 -2.92
CA GLU A 400 -17.18 -3.41 -3.03
C GLU A 400 -15.99 -4.08 -2.31
N SER A 401 -15.48 -3.52 -1.21
CA SER A 401 -14.22 -3.97 -0.62
C SER A 401 -14.35 -5.16 0.33
N GLY A 402 -13.34 -6.02 0.26
CA GLY A 402 -13.10 -7.14 1.14
C GLY A 402 -12.99 -6.77 2.61
N CYS A 403 -13.52 -7.62 3.50
CA CYS A 403 -13.25 -7.55 4.93
C CYS A 403 -12.96 -8.93 5.51
N LEU A 404 -12.24 -8.96 6.62
CA LEU A 404 -11.83 -10.16 7.34
C LEU A 404 -12.65 -10.32 8.61
N SER A 405 -12.85 -11.55 9.06
CA SER A 405 -13.48 -11.81 10.37
C SER A 405 -12.60 -11.32 11.52
N GLY A 406 -13.22 -10.92 12.63
CA GLY A 406 -12.53 -10.40 13.82
C GLY A 406 -11.50 -11.35 14.45
N ASP A 407 -11.68 -12.67 14.31
CA ASP A 407 -10.76 -13.71 14.80
C ASP A 407 -9.47 -13.85 13.98
N THR A 408 -9.33 -13.07 12.90
CA THR A 408 -8.16 -13.11 12.02
C THR A 408 -6.92 -12.59 12.74
N VAL A 409 -5.86 -13.41 12.79
CA VAL A 409 -4.61 -13.12 13.48
C VAL A 409 -3.59 -12.46 12.55
N ILE A 410 -3.02 -11.36 13.03
CA ILE A 410 -1.94 -10.60 12.39
C ILE A 410 -0.73 -10.63 13.31
N LYS A 411 0.44 -10.93 12.73
CA LYS A 411 1.71 -10.96 13.45
C LYS A 411 2.43 -9.62 13.35
N ASN A 412 2.89 -9.11 14.49
CA ASN A 412 3.85 -8.01 14.53
C ASN A 412 5.23 -8.50 14.03
N ALA A 413 5.71 -7.93 12.94
CA ALA A 413 6.94 -8.32 12.27
C ALA A 413 8.23 -7.93 13.02
N GLU A 414 8.13 -7.06 14.02
CA GLU A 414 9.26 -6.69 14.90
C GLU A 414 9.29 -7.53 16.17
N THR A 415 8.19 -7.52 16.92
CA THR A 415 8.11 -8.13 18.27
C THR A 415 7.69 -9.59 18.24
N GLY A 416 7.13 -10.07 17.13
CA GLY A 416 6.59 -11.43 17.01
C GLY A 416 5.24 -11.63 17.70
N GLU A 417 4.67 -10.59 18.31
CA GLU A 417 3.36 -10.65 18.95
C GLU A 417 2.25 -10.98 17.96
N LEU A 418 1.24 -11.71 18.44
CA LEU A 418 0.05 -12.05 17.68
C LEU A 418 -1.11 -11.21 18.22
N HIS A 419 -1.77 -10.49 17.31
CA HIS A 419 -2.93 -9.65 17.57
C HIS A 419 -4.07 -10.09 16.66
N THR A 420 -5.30 -10.14 17.17
CA THR A 420 -6.45 -10.28 16.26
C THR A 420 -6.74 -8.94 15.58
N ILE A 421 -7.31 -8.95 14.38
CA ILE A 421 -7.69 -7.72 13.70
C ILE A 421 -8.75 -6.93 14.49
N LYS A 422 -9.61 -7.64 15.23
CA LYS A 422 -10.56 -7.05 16.18
C LYS A 422 -9.85 -6.31 17.33
N GLU A 423 -8.89 -6.96 17.98
CA GLU A 423 -8.05 -6.35 19.03
C GLU A 423 -7.29 -5.12 18.52
N LEU A 424 -6.93 -5.05 17.25
CA LEU A 424 -6.28 -3.86 16.67
C LEU A 424 -7.29 -2.75 16.38
N ALA A 425 -8.48 -3.10 15.88
CA ALA A 425 -9.52 -2.15 15.52
C ALA A 425 -10.20 -1.48 16.73
N GLU A 426 -10.29 -2.20 17.85
CA GLU A 426 -11.02 -1.76 19.06
C GLU A 426 -10.14 -1.06 20.09
N ARG A 427 -8.86 -0.81 19.78
CA ARG A 427 -7.97 0.01 20.62
C ARG A 427 -8.43 1.46 20.66
N GLU A 428 -8.38 2.05 21.85
CA GLU A 428 -8.62 3.48 22.06
C GLU A 428 -7.71 4.35 21.19
N THR A 429 -6.44 3.94 21.03
CA THR A 429 -5.47 4.61 20.17
C THR A 429 -4.95 3.67 19.07
N GLN A 430 -5.06 4.13 17.81
CA GLN A 430 -4.58 3.41 16.63
C GLN A 430 -3.07 3.61 16.46
N THR A 431 -2.30 2.99 17.36
CA THR A 431 -0.84 3.00 17.29
C THR A 431 -0.34 2.10 16.16
N PRO A 432 0.53 2.59 15.26
CA PRO A 432 1.01 1.77 14.15
C PRO A 432 1.82 0.56 14.63
N ILE A 433 1.59 -0.59 13.99
CA ILE A 433 2.41 -1.80 14.20
C ILE A 433 3.08 -2.22 12.89
N PHE A 434 4.21 -2.88 12.96
CA PHE A 434 4.85 -3.45 11.77
C PHE A 434 4.25 -4.82 11.46
N VAL A 435 3.83 -5.04 10.22
CA VAL A 435 3.29 -6.30 9.71
C VAL A 435 4.11 -6.81 8.54
N HIS A 436 4.04 -8.11 8.29
CA HIS A 436 4.62 -8.68 7.07
C HIS A 436 3.71 -8.41 5.88
N ALA A 437 4.28 -7.93 4.79
CA ALA A 437 3.58 -7.69 3.53
C ALA A 437 4.53 -7.97 2.35
N ILE A 438 3.98 -8.20 1.17
CA ILE A 438 4.77 -8.40 -0.05
C ILE A 438 4.92 -7.10 -0.83
N ASP A 439 6.08 -6.90 -1.43
CA ASP A 439 6.32 -5.86 -2.43
C ASP A 439 5.89 -6.29 -3.85
N GLU A 440 6.08 -5.40 -4.82
CA GLU A 440 5.78 -5.66 -6.23
C GLU A 440 6.59 -6.84 -6.82
N LYS A 441 7.74 -7.17 -6.21
CA LYS A 441 8.61 -8.29 -6.59
C LYS A 441 8.28 -9.58 -5.85
N LEU A 442 7.17 -9.63 -5.10
CA LEU A 442 6.75 -10.76 -4.28
C LEU A 442 7.76 -11.12 -3.17
N LYS A 443 8.58 -10.17 -2.73
CA LYS A 443 9.46 -10.33 -1.57
C LYS A 443 8.74 -9.89 -0.32
N LEU A 444 8.88 -10.68 0.74
CA LEU A 444 8.24 -10.40 2.01
C LEU A 444 9.08 -9.38 2.79
N GLY A 445 8.50 -8.24 3.10
CA GLY A 445 9.09 -7.14 3.86
C GLY A 445 8.27 -6.76 5.08
N LYS A 446 8.76 -5.77 5.83
CA LYS A 446 8.05 -5.18 6.96
C LYS A 446 7.43 -3.85 6.55
N HIS A 447 6.16 -3.67 6.87
CA HIS A 447 5.41 -2.46 6.53
C HIS A 447 4.57 -2.02 7.71
N LYS A 448 4.29 -0.71 7.82
CA LYS A 448 3.49 -0.16 8.90
C LYS A 448 2.00 -0.37 8.61
N LEU A 449 1.32 -1.09 9.47
CA LEU A 449 -0.13 -1.08 9.59
C LEU A 449 -0.50 0.17 10.41
N ILE A 450 -1.11 1.14 9.74
CA ILE A 450 -1.44 2.47 10.31
C ILE A 450 -2.72 2.38 11.15
N LYS A 451 -3.71 1.63 10.67
CA LYS A 451 -5.04 1.58 11.28
C LYS A 451 -5.73 0.25 10.99
N ALA A 452 -6.43 -0.30 11.97
CA ALA A 452 -7.47 -1.31 11.78
C ALA A 452 -8.82 -0.72 12.18
N PHE A 453 -9.92 -1.16 11.58
CA PHE A 453 -11.24 -0.61 11.86
C PHE A 453 -12.37 -1.61 11.60
N PHE A 454 -13.45 -1.44 12.35
CA PHE A 454 -14.70 -2.18 12.16
C PHE A 454 -15.37 -1.77 10.84
N SER A 455 -15.87 -2.76 10.09
CA SER A 455 -16.47 -2.59 8.76
C SER A 455 -17.88 -3.17 8.65
N GLY A 456 -18.56 -3.35 9.79
CA GLY A 456 -19.95 -3.82 9.86
C GLY A 456 -20.06 -5.33 10.05
N ARG A 457 -21.25 -5.87 9.75
CA ARG A 457 -21.51 -7.31 9.67
C ARG A 457 -21.71 -7.72 8.22
N LYS A 458 -21.07 -8.80 7.80
CA LYS A 458 -21.17 -9.30 6.42
C LYS A 458 -21.24 -10.83 6.43
N THR A 459 -21.85 -11.40 5.39
CA THR A 459 -21.71 -12.82 5.08
C THR A 459 -20.24 -13.14 4.82
N ILE A 460 -19.74 -14.14 5.55
CA ILE A 460 -18.36 -14.59 5.50
C ILE A 460 -18.26 -16.02 4.96
N TYR A 461 -17.14 -16.25 4.29
CA TYR A 461 -16.75 -17.52 3.74
C TYR A 461 -15.44 -17.95 4.37
N LYS A 462 -15.36 -19.22 4.79
CA LYS A 462 -14.12 -19.84 5.24
C LYS A 462 -13.42 -20.49 4.06
N LEU A 463 -12.31 -19.87 3.65
CA LEU A 463 -11.35 -20.45 2.72
C LEU A 463 -10.40 -21.36 3.51
N THR A 464 -10.17 -22.57 3.01
CA THR A 464 -9.21 -23.52 3.56
C THR A 464 -8.29 -24.01 2.45
N THR A 465 -6.98 -23.98 2.71
CA THR A 465 -5.95 -24.38 1.76
C THR A 465 -5.46 -25.81 2.02
N ARG A 466 -4.70 -26.36 1.08
CA ARG A 466 -4.14 -27.71 1.14
C ARG A 466 -3.15 -27.88 2.28
N SER A 467 -2.39 -26.84 2.64
CA SER A 467 -1.57 -26.87 3.85
C SER A 467 -2.37 -26.89 5.16
N GLY A 468 -3.70 -26.72 5.10
CA GLY A 468 -4.57 -26.70 6.28
C GLY A 468 -4.70 -25.31 6.93
N ARG A 469 -4.17 -24.26 6.28
CA ARG A 469 -4.42 -22.88 6.68
C ARG A 469 -5.83 -22.48 6.32
N SER A 470 -6.43 -21.61 7.13
CA SER A 470 -7.79 -21.14 6.87
C SER A 470 -7.99 -19.70 7.32
N ILE A 471 -8.81 -18.98 6.58
CA ILE A 471 -9.18 -17.60 6.87
C ILE A 471 -10.65 -17.40 6.55
N LYS A 472 -11.31 -16.55 7.34
CA LYS A 472 -12.71 -16.16 7.13
C LYS A 472 -12.72 -14.74 6.56
N ALA A 473 -13.35 -14.57 5.41
CA ALA A 473 -13.42 -13.28 4.74
C ALA A 473 -14.75 -13.11 4.00
N SER A 474 -15.14 -11.88 3.70
CA SER A 474 -16.29 -11.61 2.85
C SER A 474 -16.03 -12.05 1.40
N ALA A 475 -17.10 -12.32 0.64
CA ALA A 475 -17.06 -12.78 -0.76
C ALA A 475 -16.11 -11.95 -1.65
N ASN A 476 -16.10 -10.63 -1.45
CA ASN A 476 -15.31 -9.69 -2.22
C ASN A 476 -13.87 -9.49 -1.70
N HIS A 477 -13.39 -10.28 -0.73
CA HIS A 477 -12.03 -10.11 -0.22
C HIS A 477 -10.97 -10.59 -1.21
N PRO A 478 -9.96 -9.75 -1.57
CA PRO A 478 -8.93 -10.17 -2.51
C PRO A 478 -7.87 -11.08 -1.86
N PHE A 479 -7.44 -12.09 -2.60
CA PHE A 479 -6.32 -12.97 -2.29
C PHE A 479 -5.32 -12.92 -3.43
N ARG A 480 -4.02 -12.97 -3.10
CA ARG A 480 -2.98 -12.93 -4.14
C ARG A 480 -2.89 -14.28 -4.85
N THR A 481 -3.20 -14.32 -6.14
CA THR A 481 -2.97 -15.43 -7.06
C THR A 481 -1.74 -15.16 -7.93
N ILE A 482 -1.39 -16.10 -8.81
CA ILE A 482 -0.28 -15.95 -9.76
C ILE A 482 -0.55 -14.85 -10.81
N ASN A 483 -1.82 -14.52 -11.04
CA ASN A 483 -2.25 -13.57 -12.07
C ASN A 483 -2.53 -12.17 -11.50
N GLY A 484 -2.64 -12.03 -10.18
CA GLY A 484 -3.04 -10.77 -9.58
C GLY A 484 -3.63 -10.97 -8.20
N TRP A 485 -4.36 -9.99 -7.71
CA TRP A 485 -5.28 -10.20 -6.60
C TRP A 485 -6.63 -10.63 -7.19
N GLU A 486 -7.30 -11.62 -6.62
CA GLU A 486 -8.61 -12.09 -7.07
C GLU A 486 -9.56 -12.19 -5.88
N ARG A 487 -10.83 -11.83 -6.07
CA ARG A 487 -11.85 -11.87 -5.02
C ARG A 487 -12.19 -13.30 -4.63
N LEU A 488 -12.51 -13.53 -3.37
CA LEU A 488 -12.87 -14.84 -2.85
C LEU A 488 -14.03 -15.52 -3.59
N ASP A 489 -15.02 -14.77 -4.05
CA ASP A 489 -16.16 -15.26 -4.84
C ASP A 489 -15.80 -15.65 -6.28
N ALA A 490 -14.69 -15.16 -6.81
CA ALA A 490 -14.13 -15.60 -8.10
C ALA A 490 -13.21 -16.82 -7.96
N LEU A 491 -12.73 -17.11 -6.75
CA LEU A 491 -11.84 -18.24 -6.50
C LEU A 491 -12.61 -19.56 -6.50
N THR A 492 -11.98 -20.60 -7.05
CA THR A 492 -12.54 -21.95 -7.04
C THR A 492 -11.57 -22.94 -6.40
N LYS A 493 -12.08 -24.12 -6.06
CA LYS A 493 -11.25 -25.22 -5.56
C LYS A 493 -10.21 -25.60 -6.61
N GLY A 494 -8.94 -25.67 -6.20
CA GLY A 494 -7.80 -25.93 -7.09
C GLY A 494 -7.02 -24.66 -7.49
N THR A 495 -7.61 -23.47 -7.31
CA THR A 495 -6.87 -22.20 -7.47
C THR A 495 -5.77 -22.10 -6.41
N HIS A 496 -4.63 -21.50 -6.76
CA HIS A 496 -3.51 -21.34 -5.85
C HIS A 496 -3.40 -19.90 -5.37
N ILE A 497 -3.24 -19.72 -4.06
CA ILE A 497 -3.08 -18.42 -3.41
C ILE A 497 -1.73 -18.31 -2.70
N ALA A 498 -1.27 -17.09 -2.51
CA ALA A 498 -0.01 -16.76 -1.89
C ALA A 498 -0.07 -16.91 -0.37
N ILE A 499 0.89 -17.65 0.18
CA ILE A 499 1.22 -17.69 1.60
C ILE A 499 2.71 -17.37 1.78
N PRO A 500 3.16 -16.86 2.94
CA PRO A 500 4.58 -16.60 3.17
C PRO A 500 5.40 -17.90 3.25
N ARG A 501 6.66 -17.84 2.78
CA ARG A 501 7.62 -18.95 2.92
C ARG A 501 8.29 -19.00 4.29
N GLU A 502 8.51 -17.83 4.89
CA GLU A 502 9.14 -17.65 6.20
C GLU A 502 8.61 -16.36 6.83
N LEU A 503 8.46 -16.35 8.15
CA LEU A 503 8.06 -15.16 8.92
C LEU A 503 9.20 -14.73 9.86
N ASN A 504 10.05 -13.85 9.36
CA ASN A 504 11.20 -13.32 10.10
C ASN A 504 10.80 -12.28 11.15
N GLN A 505 11.64 -12.11 12.17
CA GLN A 505 11.43 -11.20 13.29
C GLN A 505 12.76 -10.54 13.64
N SER A 506 12.75 -9.26 14.01
CA SER A 506 14.00 -8.54 14.34
C SER A 506 14.27 -8.31 15.81
N ASN A 507 13.24 -8.05 16.62
CA ASN A 507 13.40 -7.65 18.02
C ASN A 507 12.73 -8.67 18.95
N PRO A 508 13.29 -9.87 19.11
CA PRO A 508 12.71 -10.88 19.98
C PRO A 508 12.94 -10.60 21.46
N ILE A 509 11.94 -10.92 22.26
CA ILE A 509 12.03 -10.94 23.73
C ILE A 509 12.78 -12.21 24.16
N SER A 510 13.53 -12.15 25.26
CA SER A 510 14.26 -13.30 25.78
C SER A 510 13.37 -14.14 26.71
N VAL A 511 12.95 -15.31 26.25
CA VAL A 511 12.52 -16.42 27.12
C VAL A 511 13.75 -17.27 27.39
N SER A 512 13.97 -17.71 28.63
CA SER A 512 15.14 -18.53 28.93
C SER A 512 15.04 -19.91 28.28
N ASP A 513 16.18 -20.48 27.90
CA ASP A 513 16.20 -21.82 27.29
C ASP A 513 15.64 -22.88 28.25
N GLY A 514 15.89 -22.74 29.56
CA GLY A 514 15.32 -23.62 30.59
C GLY A 514 13.78 -23.58 30.60
N GLU A 515 13.18 -22.39 30.48
CA GLU A 515 11.72 -22.22 30.41
C GLU A 515 11.16 -22.85 29.13
N ALA A 516 11.80 -22.65 27.98
CA ALA A 516 11.38 -23.24 26.71
C ALA A 516 11.41 -24.78 26.75
N ILE A 517 12.45 -25.36 27.36
CA ILE A 517 12.58 -26.81 27.56
C ILE A 517 11.45 -27.33 28.44
N LEU A 518 11.29 -26.76 29.63
CA LEU A 518 10.29 -27.22 30.60
C LEU A 518 8.87 -27.07 30.06
N LEU A 519 8.59 -25.95 29.37
CA LEU A 519 7.29 -25.69 28.77
C LEU A 519 6.97 -26.70 27.67
N GLY A 520 7.91 -27.02 26.78
CA GLY A 520 7.71 -28.00 25.70
C GLY A 520 7.29 -29.37 26.23
N HIS A 521 7.94 -29.83 27.31
CA HIS A 521 7.60 -31.10 27.95
C HIS A 521 6.28 -31.07 28.72
N LEU A 522 6.02 -30.00 29.50
CA LEU A 522 4.79 -29.91 30.29
C LEU A 522 3.53 -29.70 29.42
N LEU A 523 3.65 -29.00 28.29
CA LEU A 523 2.54 -28.84 27.35
C LEU A 523 2.20 -30.15 26.63
N GLY A 524 3.16 -31.03 26.37
CA GLY A 524 2.90 -32.37 25.81
C GLY A 524 2.41 -33.34 26.88
N ASP A 525 3.35 -34.03 27.53
CA ASP A 525 3.10 -35.15 28.45
C ASP A 525 2.96 -34.74 29.93
N GLY A 526 2.96 -33.43 30.25
CA GLY A 526 2.76 -32.95 31.61
C GLY A 526 1.30 -33.01 32.06
N CYS A 527 1.07 -33.41 33.32
CA CYS A 527 -0.20 -33.19 33.99
C CYS A 527 -0.19 -31.83 34.69
N ILE A 528 -1.02 -30.92 34.19
CA ILE A 528 -1.10 -29.52 34.64
C ILE A 528 -2.48 -29.15 35.20
N LEU A 529 -3.40 -30.11 35.40
CA LEU A 529 -4.79 -29.82 35.79
C LEU A 529 -4.89 -29.20 37.20
N PRO A 530 -5.83 -28.28 37.48
CA PRO A 530 -5.94 -27.53 38.75
C PRO A 530 -5.95 -28.41 39.99
N SER A 531 -6.71 -29.51 39.93
CA SER A 531 -6.93 -30.45 41.03
C SER A 531 -5.94 -31.62 41.07
N GLN A 532 -4.87 -31.58 40.26
CA GLN A 532 -3.86 -32.62 40.23
C GLN A 532 -2.45 -32.07 40.53
N PRO A 533 -1.59 -32.86 41.19
CA PRO A 533 -0.20 -32.47 41.40
C PRO A 533 0.53 -32.40 40.05
N TYR A 534 1.49 -31.47 39.93
CA TYR A 534 2.35 -31.42 38.76
C TYR A 534 3.19 -32.69 38.70
N HIS A 535 3.05 -33.40 37.59
CA HIS A 535 3.87 -34.56 37.28
C HIS A 535 4.07 -34.68 35.78
N TYR A 536 5.14 -35.37 35.42
CA TYR A 536 5.53 -35.62 34.04
C TYR A 536 5.85 -37.11 33.89
N THR A 537 5.43 -37.70 32.78
CA THR A 537 5.59 -39.13 32.54
C THR A 537 6.26 -39.35 31.19
N SER A 538 7.28 -40.19 31.14
CA SER A 538 7.92 -40.55 29.87
C SER A 538 8.52 -41.94 29.94
N ALA A 539 8.52 -42.65 28.81
CA ALA A 539 9.28 -43.89 28.67
C ALA A 539 10.80 -43.66 28.55
N ASP A 540 11.20 -42.42 28.30
CA ASP A 540 12.59 -42.04 28.04
C ASP A 540 13.20 -41.33 29.25
N LEU A 541 14.22 -41.95 29.84
CA LEU A 541 14.91 -41.43 31.01
C LEU A 541 15.64 -40.11 30.73
N GLU A 542 16.11 -39.87 29.49
CA GLU A 542 16.72 -38.59 29.13
C GLU A 542 15.72 -37.44 29.23
N ASN A 543 14.46 -37.68 28.82
CA ASN A 543 13.39 -36.70 28.95
C ASN A 543 13.01 -36.45 30.42
N ILE A 544 13.05 -37.47 31.27
CA ILE A 544 12.83 -37.30 32.71
C ILE A 544 13.92 -36.43 33.33
N ASN A 545 15.19 -36.73 33.01
CA ASN A 545 16.34 -36.03 33.56
C ASN A 545 16.35 -34.56 33.13
N ILE A 546 16.04 -34.25 31.87
CA ILE A 546 16.02 -32.85 31.42
C ILE A 546 14.89 -32.06 32.10
N VAL A 547 13.70 -32.64 32.26
CA VAL A 547 12.58 -31.99 32.96
C VAL A 547 12.90 -31.78 34.44
N ALA A 548 13.48 -32.78 35.10
CA ALA A 548 13.93 -32.68 36.49
C ALA A 548 14.97 -31.56 36.67
N ASN A 549 16.00 -31.54 35.82
CA ASN A 549 17.04 -30.52 35.85
C ASN A 549 16.49 -29.12 35.59
N SER A 550 15.61 -28.95 34.59
CA SER A 550 14.97 -27.66 34.31
C SER A 550 14.10 -27.18 35.47
N ALA A 551 13.30 -28.07 36.07
CA ALA A 551 12.46 -27.72 37.23
C ALA A 551 13.29 -27.38 38.48
N LYS A 552 14.40 -28.10 38.70
CA LYS A 552 15.35 -27.82 39.78
C LYS A 552 16.04 -26.47 39.59
N ASN A 553 16.53 -26.17 38.39
CA ASN A 553 17.26 -24.94 38.10
C ASN A 553 16.35 -23.71 38.13
N LEU A 554 15.11 -23.82 37.61
CA LEU A 554 14.18 -22.70 37.55
C LEU A 554 13.46 -22.45 38.88
N PHE A 555 13.09 -23.52 39.59
CA PHE A 555 12.14 -23.43 40.71
C PHE A 555 12.63 -24.13 42.00
N GLN A 556 13.86 -24.63 42.03
CA GLN A 556 14.42 -25.37 43.17
C GLN A 556 13.58 -26.61 43.57
N ILE A 557 12.82 -27.16 42.63
CA ILE A 557 11.99 -28.35 42.83
C ILE A 557 12.92 -29.58 42.95
N LYS A 558 12.77 -30.34 44.04
CA LYS A 558 13.49 -31.62 44.22
C LYS A 558 12.85 -32.69 43.35
N GLU A 559 13.66 -33.39 42.57
CA GLU A 559 13.22 -34.51 41.75
C GLU A 559 12.79 -35.72 42.60
N LYS A 560 11.64 -36.29 42.28
CA LYS A 560 11.23 -37.61 42.76
C LYS A 560 10.78 -38.45 41.58
N VAL A 561 11.71 -39.21 41.04
CA VAL A 561 11.48 -40.17 39.95
C VAL A 561 11.02 -41.50 40.54
N ILE A 562 9.92 -42.03 40.02
CA ILE A 562 9.41 -43.36 40.36
C ILE A 562 9.45 -44.18 39.08
N GLU A 563 10.24 -45.24 39.09
CA GLU A 563 10.29 -46.20 37.99
C GLU A 563 9.03 -47.07 37.98
N GLN A 564 8.43 -47.20 36.80
CA GLN A 564 7.34 -48.13 36.49
C GLN A 564 7.86 -49.16 35.48
N LYS A 565 7.05 -50.20 35.18
CA LYS A 565 7.50 -51.32 34.33
C LYS A 565 8.16 -50.90 33.01
N ASN A 566 7.54 -49.96 32.29
CA ASN A 566 7.99 -49.54 30.95
C ASN A 566 8.12 -48.01 30.82
N TRP A 567 8.04 -47.26 31.92
CA TRP A 567 8.06 -45.79 31.91
C TRP A 567 8.44 -45.23 33.28
N TYR A 568 8.71 -43.93 33.33
CA TYR A 568 9.15 -43.23 34.53
C TYR A 568 8.17 -42.11 34.87
N HIS A 569 7.87 -41.97 36.17
CA HIS A 569 6.99 -40.94 36.70
C HIS A 569 7.82 -39.91 37.49
N LEU A 570 7.86 -38.67 37.03
CA LEU A 570 8.51 -37.56 37.71
C LEU A 570 7.48 -36.73 38.45
N ASN A 571 7.53 -36.74 39.79
CA ASN A 571 6.72 -35.84 40.61
C ASN A 571 7.44 -34.50 40.79
N LEU A 572 6.75 -33.41 40.44
CA LEU A 572 7.24 -32.04 40.60
C LEU A 572 6.56 -31.43 41.83
N LYS A 573 7.04 -31.80 43.03
CA LYS A 573 6.48 -31.31 44.30
C LYS A 573 6.99 -29.90 44.58
N SER A 574 6.10 -29.02 45.08
CA SER A 574 6.48 -27.68 45.54
C SER A 574 7.67 -27.74 46.52
N PRO A 575 8.67 -26.85 46.38
CA PRO A 575 9.78 -26.77 47.33
C PRO A 575 9.35 -26.26 48.71
N THR A 576 8.21 -25.55 48.78
CA THR A 576 7.63 -24.97 50.00
C THR A 576 6.18 -25.40 50.19
N HIS A 577 5.66 -25.27 51.42
CA HIS A 577 4.25 -25.54 51.72
C HIS A 577 3.34 -24.56 50.97
N THR A 578 2.39 -25.08 50.20
CA THR A 578 1.41 -24.28 49.46
C THR A 578 0.30 -23.77 50.40
N ALA A 579 -0.10 -22.51 50.25
CA ALA A 579 -1.16 -21.85 51.01
C ALA A 579 -2.00 -20.95 50.07
N HIS A 580 -3.05 -20.30 50.56
CA HIS A 580 -3.93 -19.45 49.74
C HIS A 580 -3.16 -18.30 49.05
N ASP A 581 -2.15 -17.76 49.72
CA ASP A 581 -1.25 -16.69 49.27
C ASP A 581 0.06 -17.21 48.64
N ARG A 582 0.33 -18.52 48.73
CA ARG A 582 1.57 -19.15 48.25
C ARG A 582 1.26 -20.37 47.38
N LYS A 583 1.20 -20.16 46.07
CA LYS A 583 0.91 -21.21 45.09
C LYS A 583 2.16 -22.04 44.78
N HIS A 584 1.96 -23.09 43.99
CA HIS A 584 3.07 -23.84 43.43
C HIS A 584 3.89 -22.96 42.46
N PRO A 585 5.24 -22.97 42.46
CA PRO A 585 6.03 -22.09 41.59
C PRO A 585 5.71 -22.21 40.10
N ILE A 586 5.44 -23.43 39.61
CA ILE A 586 4.97 -23.67 38.24
C ILE A 586 3.59 -23.02 37.98
N THR A 587 2.70 -22.97 38.97
CA THR A 587 1.41 -22.27 38.84
C THR A 587 1.62 -20.78 38.70
N ASP A 588 2.45 -20.16 39.56
CA ASP A 588 2.79 -18.74 39.45
C ASP A 588 3.43 -18.41 38.10
N TRP A 589 4.31 -19.30 37.62
CA TRP A 589 4.93 -19.17 36.30
C TRP A 589 3.91 -19.28 35.15
N TYR A 590 2.98 -20.23 35.22
CA TYR A 590 1.90 -20.37 34.23
C TYR A 590 0.99 -19.15 34.19
N GLU A 591 0.62 -18.61 35.35
CA GLU A 591 -0.19 -17.39 35.46
C GLU A 591 0.55 -16.19 34.83
N LYS A 592 1.85 -16.02 35.09
CA LYS A 592 2.69 -14.99 34.46
C LYS A 592 2.77 -15.13 32.93
N LEU A 593 2.74 -16.36 32.42
CA LEU A 593 2.76 -16.64 30.99
C LEU A 593 1.37 -16.62 30.33
N GLY A 594 0.30 -16.41 31.11
CA GLY A 594 -1.09 -16.45 30.64
C GLY A 594 -1.52 -17.84 30.18
N ILE A 595 -0.96 -18.90 30.77
CA ILE A 595 -1.28 -20.29 30.43
C ILE A 595 -2.34 -20.83 31.37
N GLU A 596 -3.48 -21.19 30.81
CA GLU A 596 -4.54 -21.85 31.58
C GLU A 596 -4.23 -23.33 31.81
N ARG A 597 -4.58 -23.80 33.02
CA ARG A 597 -4.45 -25.20 33.43
C ARG A 597 -5.63 -26.02 32.92
N VAL A 598 -5.59 -26.38 31.63
CA VAL A 598 -6.72 -27.02 30.93
C VAL A 598 -6.42 -28.45 30.45
N ARG A 599 -7.46 -29.16 30.02
CA ARG A 599 -7.35 -30.49 29.40
C ARG A 599 -6.73 -30.38 28.00
N ALA A 600 -6.19 -31.50 27.50
CA ALA A 600 -5.48 -31.58 26.22
C ALA A 600 -6.14 -30.85 25.02
N PRO A 601 -7.47 -30.90 24.78
CA PRO A 601 -8.09 -30.25 23.61
C PRO A 601 -8.08 -28.71 23.65
N LEU A 602 -7.85 -28.11 24.82
CA LEU A 602 -7.88 -26.66 25.02
C LEU A 602 -6.47 -26.08 25.22
N LYS A 603 -5.42 -26.93 25.17
CA LYS A 603 -4.03 -26.48 25.34
C LYS A 603 -3.65 -25.48 24.22
N LYS A 604 -2.89 -24.45 24.59
CA LYS A 604 -2.38 -23.40 23.69
C LYS A 604 -0.90 -23.14 23.96
N ILE A 605 -0.18 -22.64 22.96
CA ILE A 605 1.19 -22.14 23.14
C ILE A 605 1.10 -20.70 23.67
N PRO A 606 1.82 -20.33 24.75
CA PRO A 606 1.82 -18.96 25.25
C PRO A 606 2.42 -17.97 24.25
N LYS A 607 1.91 -16.74 24.25
CA LYS A 607 2.38 -15.63 23.38
C LYS A 607 3.90 -15.40 23.50
N ALA A 608 4.47 -15.60 24.69
CA ALA A 608 5.89 -15.46 24.96
C ALA A 608 6.81 -16.33 24.07
N ILE A 609 6.36 -17.50 23.62
CA ILE A 609 7.17 -18.35 22.72
C ILE A 609 7.22 -17.75 21.31
N PHE A 610 6.13 -17.13 20.83
CA PHE A 610 6.09 -16.50 19.50
C PHE A 610 6.95 -15.25 19.40
N THR A 611 7.08 -14.51 20.50
CA THR A 611 7.95 -13.32 20.60
C THR A 611 9.42 -13.67 20.83
N SER A 612 9.73 -14.94 21.14
CA SER A 612 11.09 -15.37 21.49
C SER A 612 12.05 -15.50 20.29
N LYS A 613 13.36 -15.56 20.60
CA LYS A 613 14.43 -15.72 19.60
C LYS A 613 14.22 -16.98 18.77
N LYS A 614 14.66 -16.95 17.50
CA LYS A 614 14.56 -18.10 16.57
C LYS A 614 15.21 -19.37 17.15
N SER A 615 16.32 -19.24 17.88
CA SER A 615 16.98 -20.36 18.58
C SER A 615 16.10 -20.96 19.69
N THR A 616 15.50 -20.12 20.54
CA THR A 616 14.60 -20.54 21.62
C THR A 616 13.32 -21.17 21.08
N ARG A 617 12.75 -20.65 19.98
CA ARG A 617 11.63 -21.31 19.26
C ARG A 617 12.01 -22.69 18.74
N ARG A 618 13.18 -22.85 18.12
CA ARG A 618 13.68 -24.17 17.68
C ARG A 618 13.86 -25.12 18.87
N LEU A 619 14.42 -24.64 19.99
CA LEU A 619 14.59 -25.42 21.21
C LEU A 619 13.24 -25.86 21.79
N PHE A 620 12.27 -24.95 21.90
CA PHE A 620 10.91 -25.27 22.33
C PHE A 620 10.29 -26.36 21.44
N ILE A 621 10.37 -26.21 20.10
CA ILE A 621 9.82 -27.21 19.16
C ILE A 621 10.53 -28.56 19.34
N LYS A 622 11.86 -28.58 19.53
CA LYS A 622 12.64 -29.81 19.75
C LYS A 622 12.14 -30.61 20.95
N HIS A 623 11.87 -29.93 22.07
CA HIS A 623 11.39 -30.55 23.30
C HIS A 623 9.89 -30.88 23.24
N LEU A 624 9.09 -30.07 22.57
CA LEU A 624 7.70 -30.41 22.27
C LEU A 624 7.62 -31.69 21.42
N TRP A 625 8.51 -31.86 20.43
CA TRP A 625 8.55 -33.06 19.59
C TRP A 625 8.95 -34.34 20.34
N SER A 626 9.64 -34.21 21.48
CA SER A 626 9.98 -35.34 22.35
C SER A 626 8.76 -35.97 23.06
N THR A 627 7.62 -35.29 23.03
CA THR A 627 6.34 -35.77 23.58
C THR A 627 5.54 -36.47 22.47
N ASP A 628 4.50 -35.82 21.95
CA ASP A 628 3.59 -36.31 20.90
C ASP A 628 4.15 -36.22 19.46
N GLY A 629 5.45 -35.96 19.30
CA GLY A 629 6.10 -35.86 17.99
C GLY A 629 6.61 -37.21 17.47
N ASN A 630 6.34 -37.53 16.21
CA ASN A 630 6.87 -38.71 15.54
C ASN A 630 8.03 -38.34 14.61
N ILE A 631 9.12 -39.09 14.71
CA ILE A 631 10.19 -39.17 13.70
C ILE A 631 10.47 -40.66 13.46
N SER A 632 10.09 -41.16 12.28
CA SER A 632 10.23 -42.58 11.97
C SER A 632 10.53 -42.83 10.50
N SER A 633 11.19 -43.95 10.19
CA SER A 633 11.36 -44.40 8.81
C SER A 633 10.09 -45.10 8.33
N LYS A 634 9.61 -44.70 7.16
CA LYS A 634 8.50 -45.33 6.45
C LYS A 634 9.07 -46.18 5.31
N LEU A 635 8.98 -47.50 5.47
CA LEU A 635 9.23 -48.48 4.44
C LEU A 635 7.98 -48.60 3.57
N ILE A 636 8.11 -48.32 2.27
CA ILE A 636 7.03 -48.50 1.31
C ILE A 636 7.52 -49.54 0.30
N ASN A 637 6.77 -50.63 0.12
CA ASN A 637 7.11 -51.67 -0.85
C ASN A 637 7.42 -51.04 -2.21
N LYS A 638 8.58 -51.39 -2.78
CA LYS A 638 9.11 -50.90 -4.07
C LYS A 638 9.46 -49.39 -4.14
N ARG A 639 9.60 -48.67 -3.02
CA ARG A 639 10.13 -47.29 -2.97
C ARG A 639 11.30 -47.17 -2.01
N LYS A 640 12.19 -46.19 -2.27
CA LYS A 640 13.28 -45.83 -1.36
C LYS A 640 12.74 -45.50 0.05
N PRO A 641 13.49 -45.79 1.13
CA PRO A 641 13.08 -45.48 2.49
C PRO A 641 12.78 -43.97 2.62
N SER A 642 11.64 -43.65 3.22
CA SER A 642 11.20 -42.26 3.44
C SER A 642 11.15 -41.96 4.93
N VAL A 643 11.20 -40.68 5.32
CA VAL A 643 11.08 -40.27 6.72
C VAL A 643 9.72 -39.64 6.95
N SER A 644 9.06 -40.02 8.05
CA SER A 644 7.80 -39.46 8.51
C SER A 644 8.04 -38.58 9.73
N ILE A 645 7.76 -37.29 9.59
CA ILE A 645 7.90 -36.29 10.66
C ILE A 645 6.54 -35.63 10.85
N TYR A 646 5.93 -35.78 12.02
CA TYR A 646 4.69 -35.09 12.37
C TYR A 646 4.53 -34.89 13.88
N TYR A 647 3.74 -33.90 14.27
CA TYR A 647 3.28 -33.70 15.64
C TYR A 647 1.77 -33.94 15.71
N ALA A 648 1.29 -34.68 16.70
CA ALA A 648 -0.12 -35.02 16.85
C ALA A 648 -0.70 -34.41 18.13
N SER A 649 -1.85 -33.75 18.04
CA SER A 649 -2.55 -33.25 19.24
C SER A 649 -4.06 -33.29 19.06
N SER A 650 -4.80 -33.44 20.16
CA SER A 650 -6.25 -33.26 20.17
C SER A 650 -6.69 -31.78 20.18
N SER A 651 -5.75 -30.83 20.34
CA SER A 651 -6.03 -29.39 20.29
C SER A 651 -5.77 -28.84 18.89
N GLU A 652 -6.83 -28.36 18.23
CA GLU A 652 -6.71 -27.67 16.93
C GLU A 652 -5.85 -26.41 17.05
N GLU A 653 -6.03 -25.64 18.12
CA GLU A 653 -5.33 -24.37 18.34
C GLU A 653 -3.85 -24.58 18.63
N LEU A 654 -3.49 -25.62 19.39
CA LEU A 654 -2.10 -26.04 19.57
C LEU A 654 -1.48 -26.44 18.23
N SER A 655 -2.16 -27.24 17.43
CA SER A 655 -1.64 -27.69 16.14
C SER A 655 -1.49 -26.54 15.13
N LYS A 656 -2.42 -25.57 15.08
CA LYS A 656 -2.26 -24.33 14.30
C LYS A 656 -1.08 -23.50 14.79
N SER A 657 -0.91 -23.39 16.10
CA SER A 657 0.22 -22.69 16.73
C SER A 657 1.56 -23.34 16.39
N VAL A 658 1.64 -24.68 16.40
CA VAL A 658 2.83 -25.43 15.97
C VAL A 658 3.11 -25.21 14.48
N GLN A 659 2.09 -25.23 13.62
CA GLN A 659 2.25 -24.91 12.19
C GLN A 659 2.81 -23.50 11.98
N HIS A 660 2.29 -22.50 12.70
CA HIS A 660 2.78 -21.12 12.66
C HIS A 660 4.22 -21.01 13.18
N LEU A 661 4.57 -21.71 14.26
CA LEU A 661 5.93 -21.73 14.79
C LEU A 661 6.93 -22.34 13.80
N LEU A 662 6.58 -23.43 13.13
CA LEU A 662 7.40 -24.02 12.08
C LEU A 662 7.64 -23.04 10.92
N LEU A 663 6.59 -22.34 10.47
CA LEU A 663 6.71 -21.29 9.46
C LEU A 663 7.64 -20.15 9.92
N SER A 664 7.56 -19.78 11.20
CA SER A 664 8.38 -18.73 11.79
C SER A 664 9.88 -19.06 11.91
N VAL A 665 10.25 -20.34 11.75
CA VAL A 665 11.64 -20.81 11.63
C VAL A 665 12.00 -21.24 10.20
N GLY A 666 11.08 -21.01 9.26
CA GLY A 666 11.26 -21.26 7.82
C GLY A 666 11.11 -22.73 7.44
N ILE A 667 10.22 -23.47 8.10
CA ILE A 667 9.85 -24.86 7.77
C ILE A 667 8.38 -24.88 7.37
N GLN A 668 8.08 -25.31 6.14
CA GLN A 668 6.71 -25.51 5.70
C GLN A 668 6.11 -26.79 6.27
N SER A 669 4.84 -26.73 6.65
CA SER A 669 4.13 -27.87 7.24
C SER A 669 2.66 -27.91 6.80
N GLN A 670 2.08 -29.10 6.88
CA GLN A 670 0.69 -29.37 6.52
C GLN A 670 -0.10 -29.87 7.73
N LEU A 671 -1.17 -29.17 8.08
CA LEU A 671 -2.12 -29.57 9.11
C LEU A 671 -3.21 -30.48 8.51
N LYS A 672 -3.42 -31.66 9.11
CA LYS A 672 -4.47 -32.61 8.74
C LYS A 672 -5.26 -33.04 9.96
N VAL A 673 -6.57 -33.18 9.78
CA VAL A 673 -7.45 -33.84 10.75
C VAL A 673 -7.43 -35.34 10.46
N VAL A 674 -7.12 -36.14 11.46
CA VAL A 674 -7.12 -37.60 11.44
C VAL A 674 -8.28 -38.08 12.30
N PRO A 675 -9.35 -38.61 11.69
CA PRO A 675 -10.52 -39.10 12.43
C PRO A 675 -10.16 -40.26 13.34
N SER A 676 -10.83 -40.36 14.50
CA SER A 676 -10.68 -41.53 15.35
C SER A 676 -11.65 -42.65 14.96
N ASN A 677 -11.12 -43.84 14.71
CA ASN A 677 -11.92 -45.03 14.40
C ASN A 677 -12.55 -45.72 15.63
N LYS A 678 -12.26 -45.24 16.85
CA LYS A 678 -12.63 -45.90 18.12
C LYS A 678 -13.49 -45.03 19.04
N GLY A 679 -14.19 -44.03 18.51
CA GLY A 679 -15.00 -43.10 19.31
C GLY A 679 -14.20 -42.12 20.17
N TYR A 680 -12.89 -42.02 19.96
CA TYR A 680 -12.08 -40.94 20.55
C TYR A 680 -12.23 -39.66 19.72
N ARG A 681 -11.67 -38.56 20.23
CA ARG A 681 -11.65 -37.28 19.51
C ARG A 681 -10.75 -37.35 18.27
N ASP A 682 -11.07 -36.54 17.28
CA ASP A 682 -10.20 -36.35 16.12
C ASP A 682 -8.85 -35.77 16.54
N MET A 683 -7.79 -36.21 15.86
CA MET A 683 -6.43 -35.75 16.11
C MET A 683 -5.99 -34.80 15.00
N HIS A 684 -5.32 -33.73 15.37
CA HIS A 684 -4.78 -32.73 14.47
C HIS A 684 -3.28 -32.97 14.30
N HIS A 685 -2.88 -33.46 13.12
CA HIS A 685 -1.50 -33.79 12.80
C HIS A 685 -0.83 -32.68 11.97
N VAL A 686 0.28 -32.15 12.45
CA VAL A 686 1.14 -31.21 11.72
C VAL A 686 2.30 -31.98 11.09
N TYR A 687 2.25 -32.18 9.77
CA TYR A 687 3.26 -32.93 9.03
C TYR A 687 4.33 -32.01 8.44
N VAL A 688 5.59 -32.42 8.52
CA VAL A 688 6.70 -31.82 7.77
C VAL A 688 7.00 -32.71 6.55
N TYR A 689 6.79 -32.17 5.35
CA TYR A 689 6.93 -32.88 4.09
C TYR A 689 8.03 -32.27 3.22
N GLY A 690 8.55 -33.08 2.29
CA GLY A 690 9.57 -32.64 1.34
C GLY A 690 10.96 -32.75 1.92
N LYS A 691 11.90 -33.21 1.09
CA LYS A 691 13.29 -33.43 1.50
C LYS A 691 13.91 -32.17 2.12
N HIS A 692 13.67 -31.00 1.52
CA HIS A 692 14.23 -29.73 2.01
C HIS A 692 13.78 -29.42 3.45
N ASP A 693 12.47 -29.32 3.71
CA ASP A 693 11.93 -28.99 5.02
C ASP A 693 12.18 -30.10 6.06
N GLN A 694 12.15 -31.38 5.65
CA GLN A 694 12.49 -32.50 6.53
C GLN A 694 13.97 -32.50 6.93
N SER A 695 14.89 -32.26 5.99
CA SER A 695 16.31 -32.13 6.29
C SER A 695 16.56 -30.93 7.21
N LYS A 696 15.93 -29.79 6.93
CA LYS A 696 16.03 -28.58 7.78
C LYS A 696 15.49 -28.81 9.19
N PHE A 697 14.35 -29.49 9.32
CA PHE A 697 13.81 -29.88 10.62
C PHE A 697 14.79 -30.77 11.39
N LEU A 698 15.32 -31.82 10.76
CA LEU A 698 16.22 -32.76 11.40
C LEU A 698 17.56 -32.14 11.80
N SER A 699 18.11 -31.24 10.99
CA SER A 699 19.41 -30.58 11.28
C SER A 699 19.30 -29.42 12.26
N GLU A 700 18.25 -28.60 12.18
CA GLU A 700 18.13 -27.36 12.96
C GLU A 700 17.29 -27.51 14.23
N ILE A 701 16.37 -28.49 14.29
CA ILE A 701 15.44 -28.69 15.41
C ILE A 701 15.68 -30.07 16.04
N GLY A 702 15.47 -31.14 15.27
CA GLY A 702 15.57 -32.50 15.74
C GLY A 702 14.54 -32.85 16.81
N CYS A 703 14.92 -33.76 17.71
CA CYS A 703 14.12 -34.23 18.83
C CYS A 703 15.07 -34.51 20.00
N HIS A 704 14.69 -34.15 21.22
CA HIS A 704 15.45 -34.53 22.41
C HIS A 704 15.13 -35.98 22.82
N GLY A 705 16.08 -36.64 23.50
CA GLY A 705 15.96 -38.01 23.99
C GLY A 705 16.40 -39.08 22.99
N SER A 706 16.10 -40.33 23.33
CA SER A 706 16.35 -41.54 22.55
C SER A 706 15.94 -41.44 21.07
N ARG A 707 14.78 -40.85 20.77
CA ARG A 707 14.29 -40.62 19.39
C ARG A 707 15.23 -39.74 18.56
N GLY A 708 15.95 -38.82 19.22
CA GLY A 708 16.95 -37.96 18.59
C GLY A 708 18.21 -38.70 18.12
N LYS A 709 18.55 -39.84 18.72
CA LYS A 709 19.76 -40.61 18.38
C LYS A 709 19.72 -41.18 16.97
N SER A 710 18.52 -41.40 16.42
CA SER A 710 18.34 -41.93 15.06
C SER A 710 18.35 -40.85 13.97
N ILE A 711 18.48 -39.56 14.32
CA ILE A 711 18.48 -38.44 13.36
C ILE A 711 19.57 -38.57 12.27
N PRO A 712 20.84 -38.89 12.59
CA PRO A 712 21.87 -39.07 11.56
C PRO A 712 21.48 -40.10 10.50
N SER A 713 20.93 -41.25 10.92
CA SER A 713 20.42 -42.29 10.01
C SER A 713 19.25 -41.79 9.14
N PHE A 714 18.38 -40.93 9.68
CA PHE A 714 17.30 -40.34 8.89
C PHE A 714 17.81 -39.32 7.87
N LEU A 715 18.84 -38.54 8.20
CA LEU A 715 19.47 -37.61 7.26
C LEU A 715 20.14 -38.36 6.10
N GLU A 716 20.84 -39.46 6.37
CA GLU A 716 21.41 -40.34 5.34
C GLU A 716 20.33 -40.88 4.39
N LYS A 717 19.23 -41.43 4.96
CA LYS A 717 18.10 -41.92 4.16
C LYS A 717 17.47 -40.82 3.30
N LEU A 718 17.34 -39.59 3.81
CA LEU A 718 16.83 -38.45 3.03
C LEU A 718 17.78 -38.06 1.89
N ASN A 719 19.09 -38.20 2.08
CA ASN A 719 20.07 -37.90 1.03
C ASN A 719 19.91 -38.82 -0.18
N GLU A 720 19.58 -40.10 0.03
CA GLU A 720 19.31 -41.07 -1.03
C GLU A 720 18.04 -40.78 -1.84
N ILE A 721 17.11 -40.01 -1.29
CA ILE A 721 15.86 -39.62 -1.96
C ILE A 721 16.17 -38.52 -2.97
N LYS A 722 15.85 -38.77 -4.25
CA LYS A 722 15.82 -37.73 -5.28
C LYS A 722 14.68 -36.77 -4.94
N THR A 723 14.97 -35.47 -4.86
CA THR A 723 13.98 -34.44 -4.54
C THR A 723 12.78 -34.56 -5.47
N ASN A 724 11.57 -34.68 -4.90
CA ASN A 724 10.35 -34.49 -5.67
C ASN A 724 10.12 -32.97 -5.78
N PRO A 725 10.26 -32.36 -6.97
CA PRO A 725 10.10 -30.91 -7.14
C PRO A 725 8.65 -30.43 -6.94
N ASN A 726 7.70 -31.34 -6.64
CA ASN A 726 6.27 -31.08 -6.69
C ASN A 726 5.65 -30.55 -5.37
N LEU A 727 6.39 -29.81 -4.53
CA LEU A 727 5.84 -29.24 -3.29
C LEU A 727 5.84 -27.71 -3.26
N ASP A 728 6.97 -27.06 -3.55
CA ASP A 728 7.06 -25.60 -3.73
C ASP A 728 7.08 -25.29 -5.23
N ILE A 729 5.89 -25.38 -5.83
CA ILE A 729 5.67 -25.23 -7.27
C ILE A 729 5.02 -23.89 -7.56
N ILE A 730 5.47 -23.23 -8.63
CA ILE A 730 4.78 -22.10 -9.23
C ILE A 730 3.63 -22.65 -10.11
N PRO A 731 2.37 -22.22 -9.88
CA PRO A 731 1.18 -22.77 -10.54
C PRO A 731 1.30 -22.85 -12.06
N LYS A 732 0.70 -23.87 -12.66
CA LYS A 732 0.77 -24.13 -14.11
C LYS A 732 0.28 -22.97 -14.97
N ASP A 733 -0.60 -22.12 -14.43
CA ASP A 733 -1.19 -21.00 -15.16
C ASP A 733 -0.12 -20.01 -15.65
N ILE A 734 1.03 -19.95 -14.97
CA ILE A 734 2.17 -19.12 -15.38
C ILE A 734 2.68 -19.39 -16.80
N TRP A 735 2.49 -20.62 -17.30
CA TRP A 735 2.83 -20.97 -18.68
C TRP A 735 2.08 -20.13 -19.69
N HIS A 736 0.80 -19.90 -19.45
CA HIS A 736 -0.10 -19.21 -20.37
C HIS A 736 -0.17 -17.71 -20.10
N THR A 737 0.06 -17.27 -18.86
CA THR A 737 -0.11 -15.88 -18.47
C THR A 737 1.16 -15.04 -18.57
N HIS A 738 2.30 -15.52 -18.05
CA HIS A 738 3.56 -14.77 -18.03
C HIS A 738 4.60 -15.33 -18.99
N ILE A 739 4.86 -16.65 -18.98
CA ILE A 739 5.92 -17.25 -19.82
C ILE A 739 5.59 -17.12 -21.31
N LYS A 740 4.32 -17.30 -21.69
CA LYS A 740 3.90 -17.14 -23.09
C LYS A 740 4.15 -15.72 -23.60
N LYS A 741 3.85 -14.69 -22.79
CA LYS A 741 4.11 -13.28 -23.14
C LYS A 741 5.60 -13.02 -23.33
N GLU A 742 6.41 -13.48 -22.39
CA GLU A 742 7.88 -13.32 -22.44
C GLU A 742 8.49 -14.07 -23.62
N LYS A 743 7.97 -15.26 -23.95
CA LYS A 743 8.34 -16.01 -25.15
C LYS A 743 8.04 -15.20 -26.42
N GLU A 744 6.83 -14.65 -26.51
CA GLU A 744 6.38 -13.86 -27.67
C GLU A 744 7.21 -12.58 -27.84
N ALA A 745 7.49 -11.86 -26.75
CA ALA A 745 8.36 -10.69 -26.76
C ALA A 745 9.80 -11.01 -27.21
N ASN A 746 10.32 -12.18 -26.86
CA ASN A 746 11.64 -12.64 -27.31
C ASN A 746 11.63 -13.29 -28.70
N GLN A 747 10.47 -13.35 -29.38
CA GLN A 747 10.29 -14.00 -30.69
C GLN A 747 10.76 -15.47 -30.76
N LEU A 748 10.70 -16.18 -29.64
CA LEU A 748 11.15 -17.58 -29.57
C LEU A 748 10.01 -18.58 -29.76
N GLY A 749 10.31 -19.73 -30.36
CA GLY A 749 9.46 -20.90 -30.34
C GLY A 749 9.56 -21.68 -29.03
N TRP A 750 8.56 -22.50 -28.72
CA TRP A 750 8.64 -23.42 -27.56
C TRP A 750 9.78 -24.43 -27.69
N ARG A 751 10.17 -24.78 -28.92
CA ARG A 751 11.33 -25.65 -29.20
C ARG A 751 12.65 -24.96 -28.82
N ASP A 752 12.79 -23.68 -29.15
CA ASP A 752 14.00 -22.90 -28.86
C ASP A 752 14.16 -22.70 -27.35
N ILE A 753 13.06 -22.44 -26.63
CA ILE A 753 13.07 -22.41 -25.16
C ILE A 753 13.51 -23.75 -24.60
N CYS A 754 12.93 -24.87 -25.07
CA CYS A 754 13.30 -26.19 -24.59
C CYS A 754 14.77 -26.51 -24.86
N GLN A 755 15.30 -26.10 -26.00
CA GLN A 755 16.71 -26.22 -26.37
C GLN A 755 17.60 -25.40 -25.43
N LYS A 756 17.28 -24.13 -25.17
CA LYS A 756 18.00 -23.28 -24.20
C LYS A 756 17.97 -23.86 -22.77
N LEU A 757 16.91 -24.60 -22.41
CA LEU A 757 16.79 -25.28 -21.12
C LEU A 757 17.49 -26.64 -21.05
N ASN A 758 18.10 -27.12 -22.14
CA ASN A 758 18.63 -28.48 -22.30
C ASN A 758 17.56 -29.56 -22.01
N THR A 759 16.35 -29.37 -22.54
CA THR A 759 15.22 -30.29 -22.38
C THR A 759 14.55 -30.59 -23.72
N SER A 760 14.03 -31.81 -23.89
CA SER A 760 13.29 -32.17 -25.10
C SER A 760 11.89 -31.54 -25.08
N TYR A 761 11.46 -30.94 -26.20
CA TYR A 761 10.11 -30.42 -26.33
C TYR A 761 9.10 -31.59 -26.34
N CYS A 762 8.20 -31.60 -25.36
CA CYS A 762 7.24 -32.68 -25.11
C CYS A 762 5.78 -32.28 -25.43
N GLY A 763 5.61 -31.27 -26.30
CA GLY A 763 4.29 -30.84 -26.76
C GLY A 763 3.41 -30.24 -25.65
N SER A 764 2.10 -30.49 -25.73
CA SER A 764 1.11 -29.97 -24.78
C SER A 764 1.29 -30.48 -23.34
N THR A 765 2.07 -31.55 -23.14
CA THR A 765 2.41 -32.10 -21.83
C THR A 765 3.19 -31.10 -20.97
N LEU A 766 3.96 -30.20 -21.61
CA LEU A 766 4.75 -29.17 -20.92
C LEU A 766 3.88 -28.28 -20.01
N PHE A 767 2.66 -27.97 -20.47
CA PHE A 767 1.74 -27.01 -19.83
C PHE A 767 0.87 -27.63 -18.73
N LYS A 768 0.90 -28.96 -18.57
CA LYS A 768 0.04 -29.67 -17.61
C LYS A 768 0.57 -29.61 -16.17
N SER A 769 1.85 -29.29 -15.99
CA SER A 769 2.52 -29.23 -14.68
C SER A 769 3.00 -27.83 -14.34
N GLY A 770 2.90 -27.45 -13.07
CA GLY A 770 3.58 -26.25 -12.57
C GLY A 770 5.11 -26.40 -12.59
N LEU A 771 5.80 -25.30 -12.29
CA LEU A 771 7.25 -25.18 -12.39
C LEU A 771 7.93 -25.10 -11.02
N SER A 772 9.02 -25.84 -10.85
CA SER A 772 9.89 -25.63 -9.69
C SER A 772 10.65 -24.30 -9.84
N ARG A 773 11.03 -23.69 -8.71
CA ARG A 773 11.84 -22.46 -8.70
C ARG A 773 13.14 -22.57 -9.50
N GLN A 774 13.81 -23.72 -9.41
CA GLN A 774 15.03 -23.97 -10.19
C GLN A 774 14.76 -23.97 -11.70
N ARG A 775 13.63 -24.56 -12.14
CA ARG A 775 13.23 -24.51 -13.56
C ARG A 775 12.81 -23.11 -13.96
N MET A 776 12.13 -22.38 -13.08
CA MET A 776 11.76 -20.98 -13.31
C MET A 776 12.99 -20.07 -13.45
N ASN A 777 14.01 -20.23 -12.61
CA ASN A 777 15.28 -19.50 -12.73
C ASN A 777 15.99 -19.80 -14.06
N LYS A 778 16.00 -21.07 -14.50
CA LYS A 778 16.55 -21.41 -15.81
C LYS A 778 15.75 -20.76 -16.95
N LEU A 779 14.42 -20.72 -16.83
CA LEU A 779 13.52 -20.06 -17.78
C LEU A 779 13.74 -18.54 -17.81
N SER A 780 13.87 -17.90 -16.65
CA SER A 780 14.11 -16.46 -16.55
C SER A 780 15.46 -16.08 -17.15
N SER A 781 16.51 -16.88 -16.94
CA SER A 781 17.81 -16.70 -17.61
C SER A 781 17.73 -16.94 -19.12
N ALA A 782 16.98 -17.94 -19.58
CA ALA A 782 16.84 -18.25 -21.00
C ALA A 782 16.05 -17.19 -21.79
N LEU A 783 15.10 -16.52 -21.12
CA LEU A 783 14.22 -15.48 -21.65
C LEU A 783 14.63 -14.05 -21.27
N ASN A 784 15.70 -13.90 -20.49
CA ASN A 784 16.16 -12.64 -19.92
C ASN A 784 15.04 -11.80 -19.25
N SER A 785 14.10 -12.47 -18.56
CA SER A 785 12.93 -11.84 -17.96
C SER A 785 13.10 -11.64 -16.46
N GLU A 786 13.12 -10.37 -16.04
CA GLU A 786 13.12 -10.01 -14.62
C GLU A 786 11.81 -10.41 -13.93
N THR A 787 10.68 -10.38 -14.64
CA THR A 787 9.37 -10.83 -14.13
C THR A 787 9.41 -12.31 -13.71
N LEU A 788 9.93 -13.18 -14.57
CA LEU A 788 10.05 -14.61 -14.25
C LEU A 788 11.08 -14.88 -13.15
N LYS A 789 12.13 -14.05 -13.08
CA LYS A 789 13.12 -14.11 -12.00
C LYS A 789 12.48 -13.75 -10.65
N ASN A 790 11.63 -12.72 -10.61
CA ASN A 790 10.87 -12.37 -9.40
C ASN A 790 10.00 -13.53 -8.92
N PHE A 791 9.31 -14.24 -9.82
CA PHE A 791 8.54 -15.44 -9.43
C PHE A 791 9.42 -16.56 -8.87
N ALA A 792 10.60 -16.79 -9.45
CA ALA A 792 11.53 -17.81 -8.99
C ALA A 792 12.12 -17.49 -7.60
N GLU A 793 12.52 -16.24 -7.39
CA GLU A 793 13.11 -15.72 -6.14
C GLU A 793 12.07 -15.27 -5.10
N SER A 794 10.78 -15.36 -5.41
CA SER A 794 9.71 -14.88 -4.54
C SER A 794 9.74 -15.45 -3.11
N GLY A 795 9.34 -14.61 -2.15
CA GLY A 795 9.14 -14.96 -0.74
C GLY A 795 7.81 -15.68 -0.47
N VAL A 796 7.07 -16.03 -1.53
CA VAL A 796 5.71 -16.56 -1.50
C VAL A 796 5.69 -18.03 -1.88
N TYR A 797 4.95 -18.84 -1.13
CA TYR A 797 4.56 -20.20 -1.48
C TYR A 797 3.14 -20.21 -2.04
N TRP A 798 2.89 -20.97 -3.10
CA TRP A 798 1.58 -21.04 -3.75
C TRP A 798 0.81 -22.25 -3.22
N ASP A 799 -0.18 -22.00 -2.38
CA ASP A 799 -0.97 -23.04 -1.72
C ASP A 799 -2.34 -23.20 -2.38
N GLU A 800 -2.75 -24.45 -2.59
CA GLU A 800 -3.95 -24.80 -3.32
C GLU A 800 -5.19 -24.66 -2.43
N ILE A 801 -6.26 -24.01 -2.90
CA ILE A 801 -7.54 -23.95 -2.21
C ILE A 801 -8.23 -25.30 -2.30
N ILE A 802 -8.57 -25.90 -1.16
CA ILE A 802 -9.29 -27.19 -1.11
C ILE A 802 -10.77 -27.04 -0.78
N SER A 803 -11.16 -25.93 -0.17
CA SER A 803 -12.53 -25.66 0.27
C SER A 803 -12.79 -24.17 0.43
N ILE A 804 -13.95 -23.71 -0.02
CA ILE A 804 -14.56 -22.42 0.31
C ILE A 804 -15.98 -22.73 0.77
N LYS A 805 -16.34 -22.33 2.00
CA LYS A 805 -17.66 -22.60 2.57
C LYS A 805 -18.24 -21.33 3.17
N GLU A 806 -19.48 -21.02 2.86
CA GLU A 806 -20.23 -19.99 3.57
C GLU A 806 -20.43 -20.41 5.03
N ILE A 807 -20.20 -19.50 5.97
CA ILE A 807 -20.39 -19.74 7.41
C ILE A 807 -21.64 -19.03 7.94
N GLY A 808 -21.96 -17.85 7.41
CA GLY A 808 -23.03 -16.99 7.89
C GLY A 808 -22.55 -15.54 8.05
N GLU A 809 -23.25 -14.75 8.86
CA GLU A 809 -22.87 -13.35 9.10
C GLU A 809 -22.07 -13.18 10.40
N GLU A 810 -20.88 -12.59 10.28
CA GLU A 810 -20.02 -12.24 11.41
C GLU A 810 -19.64 -10.74 11.34
N GLU A 811 -19.16 -10.20 12.45
CA GLU A 811 -18.50 -8.89 12.49
C GLU A 811 -17.22 -8.94 11.66
N VAL A 812 -17.07 -7.97 10.76
CA VAL A 812 -15.93 -7.89 9.86
C VAL A 812 -15.15 -6.60 10.04
N TYR A 813 -13.85 -6.71 9.79
CA TYR A 813 -12.86 -5.69 10.04
C TYR A 813 -11.96 -5.57 8.81
N ASP A 814 -11.27 -4.45 8.73
CA ASP A 814 -10.28 -4.19 7.69
C ASP A 814 -9.09 -3.42 8.27
N ALA A 815 -7.96 -3.46 7.56
CA ALA A 815 -6.72 -2.85 7.99
C ALA A 815 -6.06 -2.07 6.84
N THR A 816 -5.29 -1.05 7.22
CA THR A 816 -4.57 -0.17 6.32
C THR A 816 -3.08 -0.28 6.58
N VAL A 817 -2.34 -0.64 5.53
CA VAL A 817 -0.89 -0.79 5.49
C VAL A 817 -0.32 0.21 4.50
N GLU A 818 0.69 0.95 4.94
CA GLU A 818 1.35 1.99 4.17
C GLU A 818 2.10 1.42 2.95
N ASN A 819 2.03 2.14 1.82
CA ASN A 819 2.74 1.90 0.55
C ASN A 819 2.33 0.65 -0.26
N VAL A 820 2.17 -0.51 0.38
CA VAL A 820 2.01 -1.80 -0.33
C VAL A 820 0.59 -2.36 -0.31
N HIS A 821 -0.29 -1.81 0.53
CA HIS A 821 -1.71 -2.14 0.58
C HIS A 821 -2.06 -3.63 0.76
N ASN A 822 -1.18 -4.41 1.40
CA ASN A 822 -1.41 -5.82 1.71
C ASN A 822 -0.72 -6.22 3.02
N PHE A 823 -1.06 -7.38 3.57
CA PHE A 823 -0.41 -7.97 4.75
C PHE A 823 -0.62 -9.48 4.85
N VAL A 824 0.10 -10.11 5.77
CA VAL A 824 -0.10 -11.51 6.16
C VAL A 824 -1.12 -11.62 7.29
N ALA A 825 -2.17 -12.40 7.07
CA ALA A 825 -3.25 -12.67 8.00
C ALA A 825 -3.53 -14.19 8.05
N ASN A 826 -3.55 -14.80 9.24
CA ASN A 826 -3.65 -16.27 9.40
C ASN A 826 -2.69 -17.06 8.49
N ASP A 827 -1.45 -16.55 8.34
CA ASP A 827 -0.43 -17.09 7.43
C ASP A 827 -0.84 -17.11 5.95
N ILE A 828 -1.72 -16.23 5.52
CA ILE A 828 -2.16 -16.04 4.12
C ILE A 828 -1.95 -14.57 3.73
N ILE A 829 -1.51 -14.31 2.50
CA ILE A 829 -1.30 -12.94 2.00
C ILE A 829 -2.61 -12.38 1.45
N VAL A 830 -3.05 -11.25 2.03
CA VAL A 830 -4.35 -10.61 1.80
C VAL A 830 -4.20 -9.11 1.51
N HIS A 831 -5.15 -8.50 0.78
CA HIS A 831 -5.10 -7.10 0.36
C HIS A 831 -5.99 -6.17 1.21
N ASN A 832 -5.68 -4.88 1.23
CA ASN A 832 -6.44 -3.81 1.91
C ASN A 832 -7.55 -3.21 1.00
N SER A 833 -8.43 -2.37 1.55
CA SER A 833 -9.46 -1.69 0.75
C SER A 833 -9.02 -0.39 0.05
N LEU A 834 -9.73 -0.10 -1.05
CA LEU A 834 -9.70 1.03 -2.01
C LEU A 834 -9.68 2.48 -1.47
N GLU A 835 -10.14 2.72 -0.24
CA GLU A 835 -10.67 4.02 0.24
C GLU A 835 -9.61 5.12 0.48
N GLN A 836 -8.32 4.84 0.30
CA GLN A 836 -7.28 5.65 0.93
C GLN A 836 -6.93 6.94 0.19
N ASP A 837 -6.95 6.98 -1.15
CA ASP A 837 -6.31 8.05 -1.92
C ASP A 837 -7.12 9.35 -2.07
N SER A 838 -8.43 9.33 -1.78
CA SER A 838 -9.27 10.54 -1.80
C SER A 838 -9.08 11.41 -0.56
N ASP A 839 -9.14 12.73 -0.72
CA ASP A 839 -9.08 13.71 0.37
C ASP A 839 -10.45 14.01 0.95
N LEU A 840 -11.48 14.04 0.10
CA LEU A 840 -12.87 14.30 0.45
C LEU A 840 -13.77 13.21 -0.16
N VAL A 841 -14.72 12.70 0.62
CA VAL A 841 -15.75 11.78 0.13
C VAL A 841 -17.12 12.27 0.59
N MET A 842 -18.01 12.43 -0.39
CA MET A 842 -19.37 12.93 -0.20
C MET A 842 -20.38 11.92 -0.75
N PHE A 843 -21.48 11.73 -0.03
CA PHE A 843 -22.63 10.97 -0.48
C PHE A 843 -23.85 11.85 -0.69
N LEU A 844 -24.58 11.61 -1.76
CA LEU A 844 -25.86 12.26 -2.01
C LEU A 844 -27.02 11.29 -1.75
N LEU A 845 -27.96 11.72 -0.93
CA LEU A 845 -29.19 11.00 -0.60
C LEU A 845 -30.40 11.92 -0.80
N ARG A 846 -31.43 11.42 -1.50
CA ARG A 846 -32.75 12.05 -1.58
C ARG A 846 -33.77 11.06 -1.04
N SER A 847 -34.28 11.31 0.17
CA SER A 847 -35.27 10.42 0.80
C SER A 847 -36.54 10.30 -0.02
N GLU A 848 -36.98 11.42 -0.62
CA GLU A 848 -38.16 11.49 -1.50
C GLU A 848 -38.16 10.48 -2.67
N TYR A 849 -36.99 9.98 -3.06
CA TYR A 849 -36.87 8.97 -4.12
C TYR A 849 -37.41 7.60 -3.67
N TYR A 850 -37.28 7.28 -2.37
CA TYR A 850 -37.75 6.02 -1.80
C TYR A 850 -39.16 6.16 -1.20
N ASP A 851 -39.43 7.29 -0.56
CA ASP A 851 -40.75 7.64 -0.02
C ASP A 851 -41.10 9.07 -0.44
N PRO A 852 -42.06 9.28 -1.37
CA PRO A 852 -42.44 10.60 -1.84
C PRO A 852 -42.88 11.60 -0.76
N TYR A 853 -43.22 11.12 0.45
CA TYR A 853 -43.64 11.95 1.57
C TYR A 853 -42.50 12.27 2.56
N ASP A 854 -41.34 11.62 2.44
CA ASP A 854 -40.19 11.86 3.32
C ASP A 854 -39.31 13.01 2.78
N LYS A 855 -39.44 14.17 3.41
CA LYS A 855 -38.70 15.42 3.12
C LYS A 855 -38.71 15.78 1.61
N PRO A 856 -39.88 16.05 1.02
CA PRO A 856 -40.01 16.35 -0.40
C PRO A 856 -39.19 17.59 -0.78
N GLY A 857 -38.47 17.52 -1.90
CA GLY A 857 -37.59 18.58 -2.39
C GLY A 857 -36.30 18.76 -1.58
N GLN A 858 -36.04 17.96 -0.54
CA GLN A 858 -34.81 18.03 0.25
C GLN A 858 -33.83 16.92 -0.15
N ALA A 859 -32.54 17.25 -0.15
CA ALA A 859 -31.46 16.31 -0.32
C ALA A 859 -30.42 16.45 0.78
N GLU A 860 -29.83 15.34 1.19
CA GLU A 860 -28.74 15.29 2.17
C GLU A 860 -27.42 15.02 1.45
N LEU A 861 -26.47 15.94 1.60
CA LEU A 861 -25.08 15.78 1.20
C LEU A 861 -24.25 15.39 2.43
N ILE A 862 -23.83 14.13 2.50
CA ILE A 862 -23.13 13.54 3.63
C ILE A 862 -21.63 13.57 3.36
N VAL A 863 -20.88 14.43 4.05
CA VAL A 863 -19.42 14.44 4.03
C VAL A 863 -18.92 13.33 4.97
N ALA A 864 -18.54 12.19 4.40
CA ALA A 864 -18.17 10.99 5.14
C ALA A 864 -16.67 10.86 5.42
N LYS A 865 -15.83 11.54 4.62
CA LYS A 865 -14.37 11.62 4.82
C LYS A 865 -13.92 13.01 4.43
N ASN A 866 -13.13 13.66 5.28
CA ASN A 866 -12.46 14.93 4.99
C ASN A 866 -11.08 14.93 5.65
N ARG A 867 -10.00 14.98 4.86
CA ARG A 867 -8.62 15.01 5.40
C ARG A 867 -8.22 16.35 6.03
N HIS A 868 -8.96 17.42 5.72
CA HIS A 868 -8.59 18.80 6.06
C HIS A 868 -9.64 19.50 6.93
N GLY A 869 -10.67 18.80 7.40
CA GLY A 869 -11.79 19.41 8.13
C GLY A 869 -12.77 18.40 8.73
N SER A 870 -13.93 18.89 9.13
CA SER A 870 -14.97 18.09 9.78
C SER A 870 -15.75 17.21 8.80
N ILE A 871 -16.43 16.20 9.35
CA ILE A 871 -17.38 15.32 8.67
C ILE A 871 -18.79 15.61 9.19
N GLY A 872 -19.83 15.29 8.42
CA GLY A 872 -21.21 15.52 8.83
C GLY A 872 -22.18 15.55 7.64
N THR A 873 -23.32 16.20 7.79
CA THR A 873 -24.38 16.22 6.77
C THR A 873 -24.89 17.63 6.57
N ILE A 874 -25.07 17.99 5.30
CA ILE A 874 -25.57 19.29 4.83
C ILE A 874 -26.88 19.04 4.09
N ASN A 875 -27.86 19.94 4.27
CA ASN A 875 -29.11 19.91 3.54
C ASN A 875 -29.02 20.79 2.30
N LEU A 876 -29.60 20.32 1.20
CA LEU A 876 -29.75 21.04 -0.07
C LEU A 876 -31.21 20.96 -0.51
N THR A 877 -31.65 21.94 -1.30
CA THR A 877 -32.95 21.90 -1.97
C THR A 877 -32.79 21.37 -3.39
N TYR A 878 -33.58 20.38 -3.79
CA TYR A 878 -33.61 19.83 -5.15
C TYR A 878 -34.86 20.30 -5.91
N ARG A 879 -34.65 21.06 -6.98
CA ARG A 879 -35.71 21.55 -7.87
C ARG A 879 -35.85 20.60 -9.05
N LYS A 880 -36.88 19.76 -9.04
CA LYS A 880 -37.06 18.65 -10.00
C LYS A 880 -37.29 19.15 -11.42
N GLU A 881 -37.97 20.29 -11.57
CA GLU A 881 -38.36 20.93 -12.82
C GLU A 881 -37.14 21.36 -13.65
N PHE A 882 -36.08 21.78 -12.97
CA PHE A 882 -34.83 22.26 -13.56
C PHE A 882 -33.68 21.27 -13.39
N VAL A 883 -33.90 20.15 -12.67
CA VAL A 883 -32.89 19.16 -12.32
C VAL A 883 -31.68 19.84 -11.65
N GLN A 884 -31.95 20.70 -10.68
CA GLN A 884 -30.97 21.61 -10.08
C GLN A 884 -30.94 21.50 -8.55
N PHE A 885 -29.76 21.66 -7.94
CA PHE A 885 -29.61 21.81 -6.49
C PHE A 885 -29.38 23.27 -6.10
N ALA A 886 -29.98 23.69 -5.00
CA ALA A 886 -29.84 25.03 -4.41
C ALA A 886 -29.54 24.96 -2.91
N ASN A 887 -29.11 26.08 -2.33
CA ASN A 887 -28.92 26.21 -0.88
C ASN A 887 -30.25 25.96 -0.15
N PHE A 888 -30.19 25.19 0.93
CA PHE A 888 -31.35 24.95 1.77
C PHE A 888 -31.76 26.22 2.53
N THR A 889 -33.05 26.49 2.54
CA THR A 889 -33.68 27.59 3.29
C THR A 889 -34.76 26.95 4.16
N SER A 890 -34.66 27.12 5.48
CA SER A 890 -35.70 26.67 6.41
C SER A 890 -36.87 27.63 6.37
N ASP A 891 -38.11 27.12 6.41
CA ASP A 891 -39.33 27.95 6.39
C ASP A 891 -39.35 29.02 7.50
N ASP A 892 -38.67 28.81 8.64
CA ASP A 892 -38.53 29.79 9.73
C ASP A 892 -37.81 31.10 9.32
N LYS A 893 -37.10 31.14 8.19
CA LYS A 893 -36.40 32.36 7.71
C LYS A 893 -37.20 33.18 6.68
N LEU A 894 -38.30 32.63 6.16
CA LEU A 894 -39.17 33.36 5.23
C LEU A 894 -40.02 34.42 5.93
N GLU A 895 -40.24 34.30 7.25
CA GLU A 895 -40.93 35.34 8.03
C GLU A 895 -40.05 36.60 8.20
N ASP A 896 -38.76 36.45 8.52
CA ASP A 896 -37.86 37.59 8.73
C ASP A 896 -37.51 38.35 7.42
N SER A 897 -37.38 37.65 6.28
CA SER A 897 -37.05 38.31 5.00
C SER A 897 -38.24 39.06 4.40
N ASN A 898 -39.47 38.67 4.74
CA ASN A 898 -40.66 39.38 4.30
C ASN A 898 -40.84 40.69 5.08
N GLU A 899 -40.49 40.76 6.37
CA GLU A 899 -40.59 42.04 7.10
C GLU A 899 -39.64 43.11 6.56
N GLU A 900 -38.40 42.76 6.19
CA GLU A 900 -37.46 43.73 5.56
C GLU A 900 -37.92 44.12 4.15
N ALA A 901 -38.37 43.18 3.32
CA ALA A 901 -38.82 43.46 1.95
C ALA A 901 -40.14 44.25 1.88
N PHE A 902 -41.00 44.14 2.91
CA PHE A 902 -42.23 44.94 3.02
C PHE A 902 -42.02 46.28 3.77
N SER A 903 -40.90 46.46 4.48
CA SER A 903 -40.57 47.75 5.11
C SER A 903 -40.24 48.84 4.10
N ASP A 904 -39.70 48.47 2.94
CA ASP A 904 -39.45 49.37 1.80
C ASP A 904 -40.73 49.74 1.02
N PHE A 905 -41.89 49.16 1.38
CA PHE A 905 -43.18 49.38 0.74
C PHE A 905 -44.31 49.76 1.73
N SER A 906 -43.99 50.46 2.82
CA SER A 906 -45.02 51.14 3.62
C SER A 906 -45.30 52.55 3.05
N PRO A 907 -46.58 52.98 2.94
CA PRO A 907 -46.98 54.23 2.27
C PRO A 907 -46.54 55.52 2.94
#